data_AF-A0A7C2LKR2-F1
#
_entry.id   AF-A0A7C2LKR2-F1
#
_cell.length_a   1.000
_cell.length_b   1.000
_cell.length_c   1.000
_cell.angle_alpha   90.00
_cell.angle_beta   90.00
_cell.angle_gamma   90.00
#
_symmetry.space_group_name_H-M   'P 1'
#
loop_
_entity.id
_entity.type
_entity.pdbx_description
1 polymer ?
#
loop_
_entity_poly.entity_id
_entity_poly.type
_entity_poly.pdbx_seq_one_letter_code
_entity_poly.pdbx_strand_id
1 'polypeptide(L)'
;MRCSMPETSILIALTLSFVLVMASIAQPAVDTPFLQETAEKYSLGDSGANDVRAVAVDIQGNIWAATRAGIYLLDKTQNRWRAATAPEHAGPAFVAFTDSNGRVWLGAWDGLYRATDSGLQKVPGVAQPVSALCEVNGEILAFGPDGMWRIKGDSVTPQNLPCARSVRAVLPDGNGGIWIGTDVGLFHHSLSGTTWHYDEQHLLSASVRGLAFAPNGHLWIGGLGGITIHRDGHRVGQITAANGLPSVQVQCVRRTPDGRMWVGTPVGVTRTDGKRWSLLHSLRWLPDDDVRDVAFEKDGTAWVATAGGLSAIRRRMLTLSEKAQYYLSVCLARHVREPGLVEKCFLQVPGDVSTWKPRDDDNDGEYTGMYLAMESFRYAATKDPSARENARKAFHALRFLQTVTDTPGFVARTVIPAEWKPMNDPNRVYTDAEWAEEHVRDPRHKRVHERWRLSKDGNWLWKGDTSSDEITGHFYGYLFFYDLAADEQDKQQVREHVRRVMDYIIDGGYVLRDIDGTHTRWGVWSPEKLNGDPDWAPERGINSVEILSFLKAAHHMIGDAKYEREYRRLLDEHGYRENVKRAKTFNRAWRTHIDDELLALAFPALLLYENDADLKRLYRQALDTWYEGVKHDQNPWFHFLYASLTGSPPEMGDSLMFLRDAPLDLVRWTVDNTRREDLKLVRAPEIDPWQTDRLPPPSERGVMRWDDNPWRAVQGDGGQTESDGVFWLLPYWMGRYYGYILPPEQSK
;
A
#
# COMPACT_ATOMS: atom_id res chain seq x y z
N MET A 1 83.30 30.78 16.01
CA MET A 1 82.20 29.89 16.42
C MET A 1 80.91 30.69 16.26
N ARG A 2 80.23 30.57 15.12
CA ARG A 2 79.01 29.73 14.84
C ARG A 2 77.81 30.15 15.71
N CYS A 3 76.81 30.88 15.17
CA CYS A 3 75.63 30.43 14.38
C CYS A 3 74.54 29.79 15.28
N SER A 4 73.22 29.92 15.12
CA SER A 4 72.28 30.61 14.20
C SER A 4 70.84 30.30 14.67
N MET A 5 69.83 31.07 14.24
CA MET A 5 68.37 30.76 14.27
C MET A 5 68.01 29.53 13.35
N PRO A 6 66.74 29.11 13.01
CA PRO A 6 65.39 29.69 13.25
C PRO A 6 64.13 28.75 13.39
N GLU A 7 62.95 29.38 13.59
CA GLU A 7 61.57 29.16 13.05
C GLU A 7 60.83 27.80 13.13
N THR A 8 59.55 27.85 13.57
CA THR A 8 58.38 27.45 12.73
C THR A 8 57.03 27.93 13.30
N SER A 9 56.22 28.50 12.40
CA SER A 9 54.87 29.04 12.58
C SER A 9 53.79 27.96 12.60
N ILE A 10 52.69 28.15 13.36
CA ILE A 10 51.45 27.38 13.22
C ILE A 10 50.27 28.33 12.97
N LEU A 11 49.57 28.00 11.89
CA LEU A 11 48.39 28.61 11.30
C LEU A 11 47.18 28.61 12.27
N ILE A 12 46.50 29.75 12.41
CA ILE A 12 45.24 29.88 13.13
C ILE A 12 44.10 29.46 12.19
N ALA A 13 43.40 28.37 12.52
CA ALA A 13 42.16 27.98 11.87
C ALA A 13 40.99 28.77 12.47
N LEU A 14 40.26 29.53 11.64
CA LEU A 14 38.99 30.14 12.00
C LEU A 14 37.90 29.06 12.13
N THR A 15 37.35 28.90 13.33
CA THR A 15 36.11 28.18 13.57
C THR A 15 34.92 29.12 13.34
N LEU A 16 34.14 28.86 12.28
CA LEU A 16 32.81 29.47 12.11
C LEU A 16 31.90 28.97 13.24
N SER A 17 31.38 29.92 14.02
CA SER A 17 30.38 29.67 15.05
C SER A 17 29.00 29.59 14.41
N PHE A 18 28.42 28.39 14.36
CA PHE A 18 26.99 28.20 14.08
C PHE A 18 26.18 28.69 15.28
N VAL A 19 25.33 29.69 15.06
CA VAL A 19 24.31 30.09 16.03
C VAL A 19 23.23 29.01 16.04
N LEU A 20 23.15 28.29 17.15
CA LEU A 20 22.14 27.27 17.44
C LEU A 20 20.79 27.96 17.65
N VAL A 21 19.91 27.96 16.65
CA VAL A 21 18.48 28.14 16.89
C VAL A 21 17.98 26.79 17.41
N MET A 22 17.67 26.69 18.70
CA MET A 22 17.00 25.51 19.26
C MET A 22 15.57 25.45 18.73
N ALA A 23 15.40 24.89 17.53
CA ALA A 23 14.15 24.25 17.16
C ALA A 23 13.96 23.04 18.08
N SER A 24 12.75 22.86 18.62
CA SER A 24 12.35 21.63 19.32
C SER A 24 12.47 20.46 18.34
N ILE A 25 13.63 19.81 18.29
CA ILE A 25 13.85 18.61 17.47
C ILE A 25 12.85 17.56 17.96
N ALA A 26 11.92 17.14 17.10
CA ALA A 26 11.10 15.97 17.40
C ALA A 26 12.05 14.82 17.76
N GLN A 27 11.81 14.16 18.89
CA GLN A 27 12.66 13.06 19.31
C GLN A 27 12.68 12.01 18.20
N PRO A 28 13.87 11.56 17.77
CA PRO A 28 13.98 10.60 16.69
C PRO A 28 13.35 9.27 17.12
N ALA A 29 12.73 8.57 16.18
CA ALA A 29 12.05 7.31 16.47
C ALA A 29 13.04 6.15 16.39
N VAL A 30 13.16 5.38 17.47
CA VAL A 30 13.89 4.12 17.45
C VAL A 30 13.10 3.08 16.65
N ASP A 31 13.79 2.36 15.77
CA ASP A 31 13.20 1.25 15.03
C ASP A 31 12.92 0.06 15.96
N THR A 32 11.74 0.07 16.56
CA THR A 32 11.25 -0.99 17.43
C THR A 32 10.39 -2.00 16.66
N PRO A 33 10.48 -3.31 16.97
CA PRO A 33 9.62 -4.31 16.37
C PRO A 33 8.12 -3.96 16.47
N PHE A 34 7.40 -4.18 15.38
CA PHE A 34 5.94 -4.03 15.27
C PHE A 34 5.33 -5.28 14.64
N LEU A 35 4.03 -5.46 14.86
CA LEU A 35 3.27 -6.57 14.30
C LEU A 35 3.00 -6.32 12.81
N GLN A 36 3.49 -7.20 11.95
CA GLN A 36 3.17 -7.22 10.52
C GLN A 36 2.33 -8.44 10.20
N GLU A 37 1.27 -8.24 9.44
CA GLU A 37 0.39 -9.32 8.99
C GLU A 37 0.66 -9.72 7.54
N THR A 38 0.42 -11.00 7.25
CA THR A 38 0.42 -11.60 5.91
C THR A 38 -0.81 -12.47 5.72
N ALA A 39 -1.24 -12.65 4.47
CA ALA A 39 -2.36 -13.52 4.13
C ALA A 39 -1.92 -14.64 3.19
N GLU A 40 -2.33 -15.87 3.51
CA GLU A 40 -2.29 -17.00 2.57
C GLU A 40 -3.73 -17.39 2.23
N LYS A 41 -4.03 -17.46 0.93
CA LYS A 41 -5.38 -17.71 0.41
C LYS A 41 -5.49 -19.15 -0.07
N TYR A 42 -6.61 -19.80 0.21
CA TYR A 42 -6.85 -21.21 -0.09
C TYR A 42 -8.13 -21.41 -0.88
N SER A 43 -8.01 -22.11 -2.01
CA SER A 43 -9.13 -22.74 -2.72
C SER A 43 -9.29 -24.19 -2.26
N LEU A 44 -10.54 -24.61 -2.02
CA LEU A 44 -10.93 -25.95 -1.60
C LEU A 44 -11.35 -26.83 -2.78
N GLY A 45 -11.51 -26.24 -3.96
CA GLY A 45 -11.90 -26.95 -5.17
C GLY A 45 -12.84 -26.11 -6.03
N ASP A 46 -14.04 -26.64 -6.27
CA ASP A 46 -15.09 -25.96 -7.03
C ASP A 46 -15.79 -24.86 -6.20
N SER A 47 -16.76 -24.18 -6.82
CA SER A 47 -17.52 -23.11 -6.18
C SER A 47 -18.33 -23.56 -4.97
N GLY A 48 -18.74 -24.83 -4.88
CA GLY A 48 -19.42 -25.38 -3.71
C GLY A 48 -18.47 -25.63 -2.55
N ALA A 49 -17.26 -26.10 -2.84
CA ALA A 49 -16.21 -26.28 -1.85
C ALA A 49 -15.67 -24.93 -1.34
N ASN A 50 -15.62 -23.92 -2.21
CA ASN A 50 -15.13 -22.58 -1.88
C ASN A 50 -16.15 -21.71 -1.11
N ASP A 51 -17.44 -22.03 -1.15
CA ASP A 51 -18.44 -21.41 -0.26
C ASP A 51 -18.30 -21.97 1.16
N VAL A 52 -17.34 -21.41 1.91
CA VAL A 52 -16.97 -21.84 3.27
C VAL A 52 -17.82 -21.06 4.27
N ARG A 53 -18.60 -21.78 5.08
CA ARG A 53 -19.59 -21.22 5.99
C ARG A 53 -19.10 -21.13 7.43
N ALA A 54 -18.27 -22.08 7.84
CA ALA A 54 -17.69 -22.11 9.18
C ALA A 54 -16.32 -22.77 9.15
N VAL A 55 -15.47 -22.39 10.11
CA VAL A 55 -14.12 -22.92 10.26
C VAL A 55 -13.81 -23.19 11.72
N ALA A 56 -13.08 -24.28 12.00
CA ALA A 56 -12.66 -24.64 13.35
C ALA A 56 -11.23 -25.19 13.35
N VAL A 57 -10.56 -25.03 14.49
CA VAL A 57 -9.20 -25.50 14.73
C VAL A 57 -9.22 -26.45 15.92
N ASP A 58 -8.67 -27.65 15.78
CA ASP A 58 -8.56 -28.59 16.91
C ASP A 58 -7.29 -28.36 17.76
N ILE A 59 -7.16 -29.11 18.86
CA ILE A 59 -6.06 -28.96 19.81
C ILE A 59 -4.68 -29.27 19.21
N GLN A 60 -4.65 -30.13 18.18
CA GLN A 60 -3.46 -30.48 17.38
C GLN A 60 -3.18 -29.44 16.28
N GLY A 61 -4.08 -28.48 16.09
CA GLY A 61 -3.96 -27.43 15.09
C GLY A 61 -4.47 -27.85 13.71
N ASN A 62 -5.18 -28.96 13.55
CA ASN A 62 -5.79 -29.27 12.25
C ASN A 62 -6.95 -28.31 11.98
N ILE A 63 -7.11 -27.96 10.70
CA ILE A 63 -8.07 -26.94 10.26
C ILE A 63 -9.22 -27.65 9.54
N TRP A 64 -10.42 -27.42 10.03
CA TRP A 64 -11.66 -28.02 9.55
C TRP A 64 -12.55 -26.93 8.96
N ALA A 65 -13.08 -27.18 7.77
CA ALA A 65 -13.97 -26.27 7.07
C ALA A 65 -15.32 -26.94 6.80
N ALA A 66 -16.40 -26.25 7.17
CA ALA A 66 -17.76 -26.58 6.76
C ALA A 66 -18.13 -25.74 5.54
N THR A 67 -18.46 -26.38 4.42
CA THR A 67 -18.71 -25.71 3.13
C THR A 67 -20.08 -26.09 2.57
N ARG A 68 -20.49 -25.42 1.48
CA ARG A 68 -21.70 -25.79 0.74
C ARG A 68 -21.62 -27.20 0.13
N ALA A 69 -20.42 -27.72 -0.15
CA ALA A 69 -20.22 -29.04 -0.73
C ALA A 69 -19.96 -30.17 0.29
N GLY A 70 -19.47 -29.85 1.49
CA GLY A 70 -19.02 -30.88 2.41
C GLY A 70 -18.25 -30.39 3.63
N ILE A 71 -17.69 -31.34 4.36
CA ILE A 71 -16.70 -31.08 5.40
C ILE A 71 -15.32 -31.35 4.81
N TYR A 72 -14.40 -30.41 5.00
CA TYR A 72 -13.03 -30.49 4.50
C TYR A 72 -12.03 -30.36 5.65
N LEU A 73 -10.90 -31.05 5.49
CA LEU A 73 -9.75 -31.00 6.39
C LEU A 73 -8.53 -30.56 5.60
N LEU A 74 -7.77 -29.61 6.13
CA LEU A 74 -6.50 -29.18 5.53
C LEU A 74 -5.42 -30.24 5.79
N ASP A 75 -4.90 -30.85 4.73
CA ASP A 75 -3.65 -31.59 4.77
C ASP A 75 -2.48 -30.59 4.76
N LYS A 76 -1.91 -30.32 5.94
CA LYS A 76 -0.79 -29.38 6.10
C LYS A 76 0.49 -29.85 5.38
N THR A 77 0.64 -31.15 5.09
CA THR A 77 1.84 -31.68 4.42
C THR A 77 1.82 -31.40 2.92
N GLN A 78 0.63 -31.49 2.31
CA GLN A 78 0.42 -31.20 0.89
C GLN A 78 -0.04 -29.78 0.63
N ASN A 79 -0.41 -29.04 1.69
CA ASN A 79 -1.09 -27.75 1.64
C ASN A 79 -2.36 -27.78 0.78
N ARG A 80 -3.16 -28.87 0.92
CA ARG A 80 -4.38 -29.10 0.14
C ARG A 80 -5.54 -29.52 1.02
N TRP A 81 -6.74 -29.11 0.62
CA TRP A 81 -7.97 -29.51 1.28
C TRP A 81 -8.47 -30.84 0.73
N ARG A 82 -8.90 -31.72 1.64
CA ARG A 82 -9.53 -33.00 1.30
C ARG A 82 -10.89 -33.12 1.94
N ALA A 83 -11.84 -33.75 1.24
CA ALA A 83 -13.11 -34.11 1.84
C ALA A 83 -12.86 -35.04 3.04
N ALA A 84 -13.50 -34.76 4.16
CA ALA A 84 -13.35 -35.50 5.41
C ALA A 84 -14.48 -36.52 5.65
N THR A 85 -15.49 -36.53 4.79
CA THR A 85 -16.62 -37.47 4.83
C THR A 85 -16.57 -38.43 3.65
N ALA A 86 -17.17 -39.60 3.79
CA ALA A 86 -17.39 -40.53 2.69
C ALA A 86 -18.36 -39.92 1.63
N PRO A 87 -18.28 -40.33 0.36
CA PRO A 87 -19.09 -39.75 -0.72
C PRO A 87 -20.61 -39.77 -0.48
N GLU A 88 -21.13 -40.80 0.19
CA GLU A 88 -22.55 -40.94 0.56
C GLU A 88 -23.01 -39.91 1.60
N HIS A 89 -22.07 -39.31 2.33
CA HIS A 89 -22.30 -38.26 3.32
C HIS A 89 -21.91 -36.87 2.77
N ALA A 90 -21.48 -36.79 1.51
CA ALA A 90 -21.18 -35.52 0.85
C ALA A 90 -22.45 -34.65 0.76
N GLY A 91 -22.29 -33.36 1.02
CA GLY A 91 -23.38 -32.39 1.00
C GLY A 91 -23.15 -31.24 1.99
N PRO A 92 -24.11 -30.30 2.07
CA PRO A 92 -23.89 -29.05 2.77
C PRO A 92 -23.55 -29.23 4.25
N ALA A 93 -22.43 -28.64 4.68
CA ALA A 93 -22.11 -28.42 6.08
C ALA A 93 -22.45 -26.96 6.47
N PHE A 94 -22.69 -26.71 7.75
CA PHE A 94 -23.23 -25.43 8.22
C PHE A 94 -22.44 -24.79 9.36
N VAL A 95 -21.88 -25.61 10.26
CA VAL A 95 -21.20 -25.12 11.47
C VAL A 95 -20.00 -25.99 11.81
N ALA A 96 -18.93 -25.36 12.29
CA ALA A 96 -17.77 -26.00 12.86
C ALA A 96 -17.51 -25.36 14.24
N PHE A 97 -17.25 -26.18 15.25
CA PHE A 97 -17.08 -25.74 16.64
C PHE A 97 -15.99 -26.53 17.34
N THR A 98 -15.13 -25.86 18.09
CA THR A 98 -14.11 -26.49 18.92
C THR A 98 -14.55 -26.44 20.38
N ASP A 99 -14.66 -27.60 21.03
CA ASP A 99 -15.00 -27.70 22.46
C ASP A 99 -13.83 -27.34 23.39
N SER A 100 -14.06 -27.30 24.69
CA SER A 100 -13.06 -26.93 25.69
C SER A 100 -11.91 -27.93 25.81
N ASN A 101 -12.09 -29.16 25.32
CA ASN A 101 -11.03 -30.16 25.20
C ASN A 101 -10.25 -30.03 23.89
N GLY A 102 -10.62 -29.07 23.05
CA GLY A 102 -10.06 -28.81 21.74
C GLY A 102 -10.44 -29.86 20.70
N ARG A 103 -11.55 -30.59 20.88
CA ARG A 103 -12.11 -31.48 19.87
C ARG A 103 -13.05 -30.69 18.96
N VAL A 104 -12.99 -30.97 17.66
CA VAL A 104 -13.85 -30.33 16.66
C VAL A 104 -15.13 -31.13 16.44
N TRP A 105 -16.24 -30.40 16.36
CA TRP A 105 -17.58 -30.87 16.06
C TRP A 105 -18.11 -30.13 14.84
N LEU A 106 -18.76 -30.85 13.93
CA LEU A 106 -19.26 -30.30 12.67
C LEU A 106 -20.71 -30.69 12.44
N GLY A 107 -21.55 -29.69 12.17
CA GLY A 107 -22.94 -29.89 11.80
C GLY A 107 -23.11 -29.87 10.28
N ALA A 108 -23.78 -30.90 9.75
CA ALA A 108 -24.05 -31.03 8.33
C ALA A 108 -25.52 -31.38 8.05
N TRP A 109 -25.88 -31.45 6.77
CA TRP A 109 -27.22 -31.75 6.28
C TRP A 109 -27.79 -33.08 6.76
N ASP A 110 -26.94 -34.05 7.08
CA ASP A 110 -27.35 -35.39 7.47
C ASP A 110 -26.99 -35.76 8.92
N GLY A 111 -26.59 -34.79 9.75
CA GLY A 111 -26.33 -35.02 11.16
C GLY A 111 -25.18 -34.25 11.77
N LEU A 112 -24.71 -34.76 12.90
CA LEU A 112 -23.57 -34.25 13.67
C LEU A 112 -22.36 -35.16 13.49
N TYR A 113 -21.18 -34.55 13.35
CA TYR A 113 -19.91 -35.24 13.26
C TYR A 113 -18.96 -34.76 14.37
N ARG A 114 -18.09 -35.66 14.82
CA ARG A 114 -17.05 -35.42 15.83
C ARG A 114 -15.70 -35.87 15.30
N ALA A 115 -14.70 -35.00 15.38
CA ALA A 115 -13.31 -35.35 15.06
C ALA A 115 -12.73 -36.27 16.15
N THR A 116 -12.09 -37.36 15.71
CA THR A 116 -11.38 -38.31 16.57
C THR A 116 -9.99 -38.60 16.00
N ASP A 117 -9.15 -39.32 16.74
CA ASP A 117 -7.82 -39.74 16.26
C ASP A 117 -7.88 -40.61 14.99
N SER A 118 -9.02 -41.27 14.76
CA SER A 118 -9.28 -42.08 13.56
C SER A 118 -9.89 -41.30 12.39
N GLY A 119 -10.05 -39.99 12.53
CA GLY A 119 -10.74 -39.12 11.58
C GLY A 119 -12.13 -38.72 12.04
N LEU A 120 -12.92 -38.22 11.10
CA LEU A 120 -14.25 -37.67 11.37
C LEU A 120 -15.28 -38.80 11.50
N GLN A 121 -15.99 -38.85 12.62
CA GLN A 121 -17.01 -39.86 12.90
C GLN A 121 -18.39 -39.22 13.04
N LYS A 122 -19.40 -39.84 12.44
CA LYS A 122 -20.79 -39.43 12.60
C LYS A 122 -21.30 -39.83 13.98
N VAL A 123 -22.00 -38.93 14.66
CA VAL A 123 -22.55 -39.14 16.01
C VAL A 123 -23.90 -39.88 15.88
N PRO A 124 -24.01 -41.11 16.39
CA PRO A 124 -25.27 -41.86 16.33
C PRO A 124 -26.40 -41.13 17.08
N GLY A 125 -27.60 -41.11 16.51
CA GLY A 125 -28.79 -40.49 17.13
C GLY A 125 -29.04 -39.04 16.74
N VAL A 126 -28.15 -38.41 15.96
CA VAL A 126 -28.38 -37.10 15.33
C VAL A 126 -28.28 -37.26 13.82
N ALA A 127 -29.43 -37.40 13.14
CA ALA A 127 -29.52 -37.68 11.70
C ALA A 127 -30.10 -36.50 10.90
N GLN A 128 -30.53 -35.45 11.58
CA GLN A 128 -31.15 -34.25 11.02
C GLN A 128 -30.10 -33.14 10.82
N PRO A 129 -30.38 -32.14 9.95
CA PRO A 129 -29.47 -31.02 9.74
C PRO A 129 -29.08 -30.30 11.03
N VAL A 130 -27.79 -30.10 11.27
CA VAL A 130 -27.27 -29.32 12.41
C VAL A 130 -26.66 -28.01 11.92
N SER A 131 -27.21 -26.89 12.41
CA SER A 131 -26.89 -25.53 11.98
C SER A 131 -26.15 -24.69 13.01
N ALA A 132 -26.18 -25.06 14.29
CA ALA A 132 -25.42 -24.38 15.34
C ALA A 132 -25.02 -25.34 16.46
N LEU A 133 -23.92 -25.03 17.13
CA LEU A 133 -23.30 -25.83 18.19
C LEU A 133 -22.83 -24.92 19.33
N CYS A 134 -22.91 -25.41 20.56
CA CYS A 134 -22.18 -24.83 21.70
C CYS A 134 -21.88 -25.90 22.76
N GLU A 135 -21.02 -25.56 23.71
CA GLU A 135 -20.75 -26.40 24.88
C GLU A 135 -21.26 -25.73 26.15
N VAL A 136 -21.99 -26.49 26.98
CA VAL A 136 -22.45 -26.05 28.30
C VAL A 136 -22.13 -27.15 29.31
N ASN A 137 -21.35 -26.82 30.35
CA ASN A 137 -20.99 -27.76 31.43
C ASN A 137 -20.38 -29.09 30.93
N GLY A 138 -19.56 -29.05 29.88
CA GLY A 138 -18.93 -30.24 29.30
C GLY A 138 -19.84 -31.08 28.38
N GLU A 139 -21.05 -30.61 28.10
CA GLU A 139 -22.02 -31.25 27.20
C GLU A 139 -22.17 -30.42 25.93
N ILE A 140 -22.19 -31.09 24.77
CA ILE A 140 -22.42 -30.42 23.48
C ILE A 140 -23.92 -30.31 23.25
N LEU A 141 -24.36 -29.12 22.90
CA LEU A 141 -25.71 -28.85 22.44
C LEU A 141 -25.67 -28.62 20.92
N ALA A 142 -26.43 -29.42 20.18
CA ALA A 142 -26.58 -29.31 18.74
C ALA A 142 -27.98 -28.83 18.38
N PHE A 143 -28.06 -27.87 17.46
CA PHE A 143 -29.31 -27.22 17.07
C PHE A 143 -29.52 -27.34 15.57
N GLY A 144 -30.72 -27.77 15.19
CA GLY A 144 -31.18 -27.86 13.82
C GLY A 144 -32.61 -27.36 13.68
N PRO A 145 -33.11 -27.24 12.44
CA PRO A 145 -34.51 -26.91 12.20
C PRO A 145 -35.47 -27.90 12.86
N ASP A 146 -35.06 -29.16 13.03
CA ASP A 146 -35.94 -30.24 13.51
C ASP A 146 -35.78 -30.57 14.99
N GLY A 147 -34.90 -29.87 15.71
CA GLY A 147 -34.77 -30.06 17.15
C GLY A 147 -33.44 -29.59 17.75
N MET A 148 -33.30 -29.87 19.04
CA MET A 148 -32.07 -29.71 19.80
C MET A 148 -31.65 -31.08 20.34
N TRP A 149 -30.36 -31.38 20.29
CA TRP A 149 -29.80 -32.61 20.85
C TRP A 149 -28.72 -32.26 21.87
N ARG A 150 -28.76 -32.94 23.01
CA ARG A 150 -27.75 -32.85 24.06
C ARG A 150 -26.87 -34.10 24.01
N ILE A 151 -25.57 -33.90 23.89
CA ILE A 151 -24.57 -34.95 23.76
C ILE A 151 -23.66 -34.94 24.99
N LYS A 152 -23.64 -36.08 25.70
CA LYS A 152 -22.78 -36.34 26.86
C LYS A 152 -22.06 -37.66 26.67
N GLY A 153 -20.76 -37.60 26.40
CA GLY A 153 -20.01 -38.79 25.97
C GLY A 153 -20.56 -39.32 24.65
N ASP A 154 -21.12 -40.53 24.67
CA ASP A 154 -21.80 -41.16 23.53
C ASP A 154 -23.32 -41.18 23.66
N SER A 155 -23.88 -40.64 24.75
CA SER A 155 -25.32 -40.52 24.95
C SER A 155 -25.86 -39.28 24.26
N VAL A 156 -26.89 -39.46 23.44
CA VAL A 156 -27.62 -38.39 22.75
C VAL A 156 -29.05 -38.34 23.28
N THR A 157 -29.47 -37.17 23.75
CA THR A 157 -30.83 -36.93 24.25
C THR A 157 -31.48 -35.81 23.44
N PRO A 158 -32.55 -36.07 22.66
CA PRO A 158 -33.31 -35.01 22.01
C PRO A 158 -34.06 -34.18 23.05
N GLN A 159 -34.12 -32.88 22.83
CA GLN A 159 -34.78 -31.92 23.71
C GLN A 159 -35.66 -30.97 22.89
N ASN A 160 -36.81 -30.64 23.45
CA ASN A 160 -37.66 -29.58 22.93
C ASN A 160 -37.34 -28.28 23.65
N LEU A 161 -37.03 -27.24 22.89
CA LEU A 161 -36.79 -25.91 23.41
C LEU A 161 -37.78 -24.93 22.75
N PRO A 162 -38.46 -24.05 23.50
CA PRO A 162 -39.38 -23.08 22.94
C PRO A 162 -38.61 -21.92 22.31
N CYS A 163 -37.95 -22.18 21.18
CA CYS A 163 -37.26 -21.19 20.36
C CYS A 163 -37.62 -21.35 18.87
N ALA A 164 -37.23 -20.38 18.05
CA ALA A 164 -37.41 -20.50 16.60
C ALA A 164 -36.53 -21.61 16.00
N ARG A 165 -36.99 -22.20 14.89
CA ARG A 165 -36.29 -23.26 14.15
C ARG A 165 -35.08 -22.74 13.35
N SER A 166 -35.04 -21.45 13.05
CA SER A 166 -33.99 -20.79 12.27
C SER A 166 -32.78 -20.40 13.12
N VAL A 167 -32.19 -21.36 13.83
CA VAL A 167 -31.03 -21.11 14.70
C VAL A 167 -29.79 -20.82 13.85
N ARG A 168 -29.12 -19.68 14.11
CA ARG A 168 -27.93 -19.20 13.39
C ARG A 168 -26.67 -19.16 14.24
N ALA A 169 -26.82 -18.84 15.53
CA ALA A 169 -25.73 -18.78 16.48
C ALA A 169 -26.22 -19.19 17.87
N VAL A 170 -25.36 -19.88 18.64
CA VAL A 170 -25.62 -20.21 20.03
C VAL A 170 -24.39 -19.90 20.85
N LEU A 171 -24.57 -19.26 22.01
CA LEU A 171 -23.49 -18.86 22.90
C LEU A 171 -23.88 -19.19 24.35
N PRO A 172 -23.04 -19.91 25.12
CA PRO A 172 -23.28 -20.11 26.55
C PRO A 172 -23.36 -18.78 27.29
N ASP A 173 -24.28 -18.63 28.24
CA ASP A 173 -24.46 -17.38 28.99
C ASP A 173 -23.49 -17.20 30.18
N GLY A 174 -22.66 -18.23 30.45
CA GLY A 174 -21.73 -18.27 31.58
C GLY A 174 -22.33 -18.73 32.91
N ASN A 175 -23.65 -18.91 33.00
CA ASN A 175 -24.40 -19.30 34.19
C ASN A 175 -25.21 -20.60 33.98
N GLY A 176 -24.81 -21.40 33.00
CA GLY A 176 -25.46 -22.68 32.66
C GLY A 176 -26.66 -22.57 31.72
N GLY A 177 -26.99 -21.37 31.24
CA GLY A 177 -27.94 -21.12 30.17
C GLY A 177 -27.27 -20.83 28.82
N ILE A 178 -28.08 -20.43 27.84
CA ILE A 178 -27.64 -20.16 26.47
C ILE A 178 -28.39 -18.97 25.85
N TRP A 179 -27.66 -18.20 25.05
CA TRP A 179 -28.19 -17.23 24.10
C TRP A 179 -28.31 -17.88 22.72
N ILE A 180 -29.44 -17.68 22.05
CA ILE A 180 -29.77 -18.31 20.76
C ILE A 180 -30.19 -17.22 19.78
N GLY A 181 -29.33 -16.96 18.80
CA GLY A 181 -29.59 -16.05 17.69
C GLY A 181 -30.35 -16.75 16.57
N THR A 182 -31.43 -16.13 16.10
CA THR A 182 -32.29 -16.68 15.04
C THR A 182 -32.64 -15.61 14.01
N ASP A 183 -33.30 -16.00 12.91
CA ASP A 183 -33.80 -15.01 11.94
C ASP A 183 -34.98 -14.18 12.47
N VAL A 184 -35.53 -14.50 13.65
CA VAL A 184 -36.73 -13.87 14.24
C VAL A 184 -36.51 -13.41 15.69
N GLY A 185 -35.27 -13.23 16.10
CA GLY A 185 -34.90 -12.62 17.38
C GLY A 185 -33.81 -13.37 18.12
N LEU A 186 -33.52 -12.87 19.32
CA LEU A 186 -32.62 -13.46 20.29
C LEU A 186 -33.42 -14.13 21.39
N PHE A 187 -33.17 -15.40 21.66
CA PHE A 187 -33.72 -16.11 22.81
C PHE A 187 -32.65 -16.27 23.89
N HIS A 188 -33.03 -16.09 25.16
CA HIS A 188 -32.19 -16.47 26.31
C HIS A 188 -32.89 -17.61 27.02
N HIS A 189 -32.26 -18.79 27.06
CA HIS A 189 -32.77 -19.93 27.82
C HIS A 189 -31.90 -20.13 29.05
N SER A 190 -32.49 -19.97 30.23
CA SER A 190 -31.82 -20.13 31.53
C SER A 190 -32.69 -20.94 32.50
N LEU A 191 -32.21 -21.10 33.74
CA LEU A 191 -32.95 -21.77 34.81
C LEU A 191 -34.30 -21.08 35.12
N SER A 192 -34.45 -19.78 34.83
CA SER A 192 -35.70 -19.04 35.05
C SER A 192 -36.70 -19.18 33.90
N GLY A 193 -36.34 -19.90 32.84
CA GLY A 193 -37.18 -20.07 31.64
C GLY A 193 -36.54 -19.47 30.39
N THR A 194 -37.36 -19.32 29.34
CA THR A 194 -36.92 -18.77 28.05
C THR A 194 -37.52 -17.38 27.84
N THR A 195 -36.69 -16.36 27.59
CA THR A 195 -37.13 -15.04 27.13
C THR A 195 -36.86 -14.87 25.64
N TRP A 196 -37.70 -14.09 24.97
CA TRP A 196 -37.59 -13.81 23.54
C TRP A 196 -37.53 -12.29 23.31
N HIS A 197 -36.44 -11.85 22.72
CA HIS A 197 -36.18 -10.46 22.35
C HIS A 197 -36.26 -10.33 20.83
N TYR A 198 -37.20 -9.53 20.33
CA TYR A 198 -37.41 -9.33 18.88
C TYR A 198 -37.75 -7.90 18.48
N ASP A 199 -38.04 -7.04 19.46
CA ASP A 199 -38.38 -5.64 19.25
C ASP A 199 -37.13 -4.73 19.22
N GLU A 200 -37.35 -3.48 18.80
CA GLU A 200 -36.31 -2.46 18.69
C GLU A 200 -35.78 -1.95 20.04
N GLN A 201 -36.48 -2.22 21.15
CA GLN A 201 -35.99 -1.87 22.48
C GLN A 201 -34.81 -2.77 22.86
N HIS A 202 -34.85 -4.02 22.39
CA HIS A 202 -33.82 -5.01 22.70
C HIS A 202 -32.82 -5.21 21.57
N LEU A 203 -33.21 -5.13 20.30
CA LEU A 203 -32.33 -5.44 19.17
C LEU A 203 -32.39 -4.36 18.09
N LEU A 204 -31.31 -4.17 17.34
CA LEU A 204 -31.37 -3.39 16.09
C LEU A 204 -32.22 -4.06 15.03
N SER A 205 -32.21 -5.40 15.01
CA SER A 205 -33.02 -6.22 14.13
C SER A 205 -33.23 -7.59 14.76
N ALA A 206 -34.37 -8.20 14.47
CA ALA A 206 -34.64 -9.58 14.83
C ALA A 206 -33.76 -10.59 14.07
N SER A 207 -33.13 -10.22 12.96
CA SER A 207 -32.23 -11.13 12.25
C SER A 207 -30.86 -11.19 12.92
N VAL A 208 -30.63 -12.19 13.76
CA VAL A 208 -29.39 -12.38 14.53
C VAL A 208 -28.53 -13.48 13.90
N ARG A 209 -27.26 -13.16 13.63
CA ARG A 209 -26.30 -14.04 12.94
C ARG A 209 -25.04 -14.32 13.74
N GLY A 210 -24.61 -13.40 14.60
CA GLY A 210 -23.39 -13.53 15.40
C GLY A 210 -23.61 -13.17 16.87
N LEU A 211 -22.94 -13.91 17.76
CA LEU A 211 -22.97 -13.68 19.20
C LEU A 211 -21.55 -13.83 19.77
N ALA A 212 -21.10 -12.85 20.57
CA ALA A 212 -19.86 -12.97 21.32
C ALA A 212 -19.87 -12.04 22.54
N PHE A 213 -19.26 -12.46 23.65
CA PHE A 213 -18.98 -11.55 24.75
C PHE A 213 -17.70 -10.75 24.47
N ALA A 214 -17.81 -9.43 24.56
CA ALA A 214 -16.67 -8.52 24.54
C ALA A 214 -15.88 -8.58 25.87
N PRO A 215 -14.63 -8.10 25.92
CA PRO A 215 -13.81 -8.15 27.14
C PRO A 215 -14.41 -7.45 28.36
N ASN A 216 -15.28 -6.46 28.14
CA ASN A 216 -16.01 -5.76 29.21
C ASN A 216 -17.25 -6.52 29.71
N GLY A 217 -17.48 -7.75 29.24
CA GLY A 217 -18.62 -8.58 29.61
C GLY A 217 -19.92 -8.26 28.87
N HIS A 218 -19.95 -7.26 28.00
CA HIS A 218 -21.14 -6.97 27.19
C HIS A 218 -21.31 -8.03 26.08
N LEU A 219 -22.55 -8.42 25.83
CA LEU A 219 -22.90 -9.31 24.72
C LEU A 219 -23.00 -8.48 23.43
N TRP A 220 -22.20 -8.80 22.43
CA TRP A 220 -22.31 -8.27 21.08
C TRP A 220 -23.20 -9.19 20.26
N ILE A 221 -24.30 -8.62 19.75
CA ILE A 221 -25.31 -9.33 18.96
C ILE A 221 -25.26 -8.75 17.55
N GLY A 222 -24.61 -9.46 16.65
CA GLY A 222 -24.47 -9.08 15.25
C GLY A 222 -25.61 -9.61 14.39
N GLY A 223 -26.10 -8.79 13.47
CA GLY A 223 -27.16 -9.16 12.56
C GLY A 223 -27.38 -8.12 11.47
N LEU A 224 -28.61 -8.03 10.97
CA LEU A 224 -29.03 -6.93 10.11
C LEU A 224 -29.09 -5.62 10.90
N GLY A 225 -28.55 -4.53 10.35
CA GLY A 225 -28.54 -3.21 11.01
C GLY A 225 -27.32 -2.93 11.88
N GLY A 226 -26.39 -3.88 12.02
CA GLY A 226 -25.11 -3.71 12.73
C GLY A 226 -24.99 -4.63 13.96
N ILE A 227 -24.39 -4.10 15.02
CA ILE A 227 -24.17 -4.82 16.28
C ILE A 227 -24.97 -4.15 17.40
N THR A 228 -25.83 -4.91 18.06
CA THR A 228 -26.48 -4.52 19.30
C THR A 228 -25.54 -4.83 20.48
N ILE A 229 -25.34 -3.88 21.39
CA ILE A 229 -24.60 -4.11 22.64
C ILE A 229 -25.61 -4.36 23.75
N HIS A 230 -25.54 -5.55 24.34
CA HIS A 230 -26.39 -5.99 25.44
C HIS A 230 -25.63 -6.08 26.76
N ARG A 231 -26.29 -5.67 27.84
CA ARG A 231 -25.83 -5.82 29.22
C ARG A 231 -27.04 -6.08 30.11
N ASP A 232 -26.94 -7.09 30.97
CA ASP A 232 -27.95 -7.43 31.97
C ASP A 232 -29.37 -7.59 31.34
N GLY A 233 -29.44 -8.18 30.13
CA GLY A 233 -30.68 -8.42 29.39
C GLY A 233 -31.23 -7.22 28.61
N HIS A 234 -30.58 -6.05 28.69
CA HIS A 234 -31.04 -4.83 28.02
C HIS A 234 -30.06 -4.34 26.96
N ARG A 235 -30.59 -3.68 25.93
CA ARG A 235 -29.78 -2.94 24.96
C ARG A 235 -29.22 -1.69 25.61
N VAL A 236 -27.90 -1.55 25.59
CA VAL A 236 -27.17 -0.40 26.16
C VAL A 236 -26.40 0.40 25.11
N GLY A 237 -26.35 -0.08 23.87
CA GLY A 237 -25.67 0.61 22.78
C GLY A 237 -25.79 -0.10 21.43
N GLN A 238 -25.17 0.49 20.42
CA GLN A 238 -25.11 -0.02 19.06
C GLN A 238 -23.78 0.33 18.40
N ILE A 239 -23.39 -0.48 17.43
CA ILE A 239 -22.28 -0.20 16.51
C ILE A 239 -22.83 -0.33 15.09
N THR A 240 -22.73 0.75 14.33
CA THR A 240 -23.20 0.88 12.95
C THR A 240 -22.10 1.49 12.07
N ALA A 241 -22.40 1.77 10.80
CA ALA A 241 -21.49 2.49 9.91
C ALA A 241 -20.99 3.82 10.48
N ALA A 242 -21.84 4.55 11.23
CA ALA A 242 -21.45 5.79 11.91
C ALA A 242 -20.35 5.59 12.97
N ASN A 243 -20.11 4.36 13.40
CA ASN A 243 -19.08 3.99 14.37
C ASN A 243 -17.83 3.39 13.73
N GLY A 244 -17.79 3.23 12.39
CA GLY A 244 -16.66 2.63 11.66
C GLY A 244 -16.90 1.21 11.14
N LEU A 245 -18.10 0.65 11.27
CA LEU A 245 -18.44 -0.66 10.74
C LEU A 245 -18.64 -0.58 9.20
N PRO A 246 -17.88 -1.31 8.37
CA PRO A 246 -17.92 -1.14 6.91
C PRO A 246 -19.24 -1.58 6.25
N SER A 247 -20.03 -2.41 6.93
CA SER A 247 -21.41 -2.72 6.52
C SER A 247 -22.28 -3.06 7.72
N VAL A 248 -23.53 -2.62 7.71
CA VAL A 248 -24.53 -2.99 8.72
C VAL A 248 -25.04 -4.43 8.59
N GLN A 249 -24.58 -5.20 7.60
CA GLN A 249 -24.88 -6.63 7.48
C GLN A 249 -23.79 -7.44 8.18
N VAL A 250 -24.01 -7.81 9.44
CA VAL A 250 -23.05 -8.62 10.21
C VAL A 250 -23.36 -10.10 10.07
N GLN A 251 -22.36 -10.87 9.64
CA GLN A 251 -22.45 -12.32 9.44
C GLN A 251 -21.96 -13.10 10.66
N CYS A 252 -20.89 -12.63 11.30
CA CYS A 252 -20.35 -13.27 12.49
C CYS A 252 -19.68 -12.26 13.42
N VAL A 253 -19.60 -12.63 14.70
CA VAL A 253 -18.84 -11.88 15.72
C VAL A 253 -17.97 -12.88 16.47
N ARG A 254 -16.68 -12.58 16.59
CA ARG A 254 -15.69 -13.43 17.25
C ARG A 254 -14.80 -12.59 18.16
N ARG A 255 -14.50 -13.12 19.33
CA ARG A 255 -13.49 -12.55 20.23
C ARG A 255 -12.18 -13.31 20.01
N THR A 256 -11.10 -12.58 19.79
CA THR A 256 -9.75 -13.16 19.70
C THR A 256 -9.20 -13.52 21.09
N PRO A 257 -8.16 -14.36 21.16
CA PRO A 257 -7.42 -14.59 22.40
C PRO A 257 -6.85 -13.32 23.04
N ASP A 258 -6.44 -12.33 22.23
CA ASP A 258 -5.94 -11.02 22.69
C ASP A 258 -7.05 -10.03 23.10
N GLY A 259 -8.33 -10.44 23.04
CA GLY A 259 -9.48 -9.66 23.49
C GLY A 259 -10.06 -8.69 22.44
N ARG A 260 -9.49 -8.61 21.24
CA ARG A 260 -10.08 -7.85 20.13
C ARG A 260 -11.38 -8.50 19.64
N MET A 261 -12.27 -7.68 19.13
CA MET A 261 -13.50 -8.15 18.48
C MET A 261 -13.30 -8.14 16.97
N TRP A 262 -13.65 -9.25 16.32
CA TRP A 262 -13.65 -9.44 14.87
C TRP A 262 -15.08 -9.63 14.40
N VAL A 263 -15.43 -8.96 13.30
CA VAL A 263 -16.79 -8.89 12.77
C VAL A 263 -16.72 -9.17 11.27
N GLY A 264 -17.29 -10.30 10.86
CA GLY A 264 -17.41 -10.67 9.46
C GLY A 264 -18.59 -9.96 8.81
N THR A 265 -18.37 -9.40 7.62
CA THR A 265 -19.38 -8.68 6.83
C THR A 265 -19.27 -9.07 5.35
N PRO A 266 -20.23 -8.68 4.48
CA PRO A 266 -20.13 -8.78 3.02
C PRO A 266 -19.04 -7.92 2.35
N VAL A 267 -18.31 -7.11 3.12
CA VAL A 267 -17.30 -6.14 2.67
C VAL A 267 -15.95 -6.38 3.38
N GLY A 268 -15.71 -7.61 3.81
CA GLY A 268 -14.51 -8.05 4.51
C GLY A 268 -14.71 -8.26 6.01
N VAL A 269 -13.60 -8.48 6.71
CA VAL A 269 -13.59 -8.64 8.17
C VAL A 269 -13.03 -7.40 8.83
N THR A 270 -13.83 -6.79 9.68
CA THR A 270 -13.40 -5.64 10.47
C THR A 270 -13.06 -6.06 11.90
N ARG A 271 -12.12 -5.35 12.51
CA ARG A 271 -11.65 -5.64 13.86
C ARG A 271 -11.47 -4.37 14.68
N THR A 272 -11.71 -4.50 15.98
CA THR A 272 -11.53 -3.41 16.92
C THR A 272 -10.97 -3.86 18.26
N ASP A 273 -10.11 -3.03 18.83
CA ASP A 273 -9.63 -3.10 20.21
C ASP A 273 -10.48 -2.23 21.17
N GLY A 274 -11.61 -1.70 20.69
CA GLY A 274 -12.46 -0.75 21.40
C GLY A 274 -12.05 0.73 21.21
N LYS A 275 -10.93 1.01 20.54
CA LYS A 275 -10.46 2.36 20.24
C LYS A 275 -10.37 2.64 18.74
N ARG A 276 -9.89 1.67 17.97
CA ARG A 276 -9.68 1.81 16.52
C ARG A 276 -10.37 0.68 15.78
N TRP A 277 -10.82 0.97 14.56
CA TRP A 277 -11.27 -0.02 13.60
C TRP A 277 -10.18 -0.22 12.55
N SER A 278 -10.10 -1.43 12.02
CA SER A 278 -9.34 -1.74 10.81
C SER A 278 -10.06 -2.80 9.99
N LEU A 279 -9.80 -2.84 8.70
CA LEU A 279 -10.47 -3.71 7.74
C LEU A 279 -9.46 -4.60 7.00
N LEU A 280 -9.78 -5.89 6.88
CA LEU A 280 -9.14 -6.79 5.94
C LEU A 280 -10.18 -7.16 4.87
N HIS A 281 -9.92 -6.74 3.63
CA HIS A 281 -10.78 -6.95 2.46
C HIS A 281 -9.95 -6.99 1.17
N SER A 282 -10.58 -7.27 0.03
CA SER A 282 -10.00 -7.52 -1.29
C SER A 282 -9.09 -8.75 -1.35
N LEU A 283 -8.70 -9.13 -2.58
CA LEU A 283 -7.75 -10.22 -2.85
C LEU A 283 -6.39 -10.05 -2.20
N ARG A 284 -6.05 -8.86 -1.69
CA ARG A 284 -4.89 -8.69 -0.80
C ARG A 284 -5.01 -9.61 0.42
N TRP A 285 -6.15 -9.57 1.09
CA TRP A 285 -6.35 -10.25 2.37
C TRP A 285 -7.23 -11.50 2.26
N LEU A 286 -8.25 -11.48 1.41
CA LEU A 286 -9.33 -12.47 1.37
C LEU A 286 -9.60 -12.95 -0.06
N PRO A 287 -9.88 -14.24 -0.31
CA PRO A 287 -10.28 -14.72 -1.63
C PRO A 287 -11.68 -14.19 -2.04
N ASP A 288 -12.51 -13.80 -1.09
CA ASP A 288 -13.80 -13.12 -1.28
C ASP A 288 -14.11 -12.23 -0.06
N ASP A 289 -14.80 -11.11 -0.27
CA ASP A 289 -15.13 -10.15 0.80
C ASP A 289 -16.32 -10.60 1.67
N ASP A 290 -17.13 -11.56 1.25
CA ASP A 290 -18.26 -12.06 2.05
C ASP A 290 -17.79 -13.05 3.11
N VAL A 291 -17.37 -12.49 4.26
CA VAL A 291 -16.83 -13.22 5.40
C VAL A 291 -17.95 -13.87 6.21
N ARG A 292 -17.87 -15.19 6.37
CA ARG A 292 -18.88 -16.01 7.06
C ARG A 292 -18.49 -16.38 8.48
N ASP A 293 -17.21 -16.63 8.72
CA ASP A 293 -16.72 -17.08 10.03
C ASP A 293 -15.22 -16.80 10.21
N VAL A 294 -14.75 -16.80 11.46
CA VAL A 294 -13.35 -16.69 11.83
C VAL A 294 -13.02 -17.64 12.98
N ALA A 295 -11.92 -18.38 12.86
CA ALA A 295 -11.34 -19.18 13.92
C ALA A 295 -9.87 -18.82 14.14
N PHE A 296 -9.32 -19.15 15.31
CA PHE A 296 -7.96 -18.79 15.69
C PHE A 296 -7.16 -20.04 16.08
N GLU A 297 -5.93 -20.14 15.59
CA GLU A 297 -4.93 -21.04 16.14
C GLU A 297 -4.34 -20.46 17.44
N LYS A 298 -3.63 -21.31 18.21
CA LYS A 298 -3.00 -20.92 19.49
C LYS A 298 -1.92 -19.84 19.32
N ASP A 299 -1.28 -19.77 18.15
CA ASP A 299 -0.25 -18.78 17.83
C ASP A 299 -0.85 -17.42 17.39
N GLY A 300 -2.17 -17.32 17.29
CA GLY A 300 -2.88 -16.12 16.86
C GLY A 300 -3.13 -16.04 15.34
N THR A 301 -2.78 -17.07 14.57
CA THR A 301 -3.18 -17.17 13.15
C THR A 301 -4.70 -17.21 13.06
N ALA A 302 -5.28 -16.31 12.25
CA ALA A 302 -6.72 -16.25 12.04
C ALA A 302 -7.09 -16.94 10.72
N TRP A 303 -7.96 -17.94 10.80
CA TRP A 303 -8.59 -18.56 9.64
C TRP A 303 -9.91 -17.88 9.36
N VAL A 304 -10.00 -17.20 8.23
CA VAL A 304 -11.18 -16.44 7.79
C VAL A 304 -11.89 -17.24 6.70
N ALA A 305 -13.12 -17.67 6.99
CA ALA A 305 -14.00 -18.35 6.04
C ALA A 305 -14.79 -17.32 5.23
N THR A 306 -14.83 -17.49 3.91
CA THR A 306 -15.48 -16.57 2.98
C THR A 306 -16.33 -17.35 1.96
N ALA A 307 -17.16 -16.65 1.19
CA ALA A 307 -17.92 -17.26 0.09
C ALA A 307 -17.05 -17.80 -1.07
N GLY A 308 -15.77 -17.43 -1.13
CA GLY A 308 -14.84 -17.83 -2.21
C GLY A 308 -13.59 -18.60 -1.75
N GLY A 309 -13.54 -19.04 -0.49
CA GLY A 309 -12.45 -19.86 0.05
C GLY A 309 -12.09 -19.48 1.49
N LEU A 310 -10.85 -19.78 1.89
CA LEU A 310 -10.31 -19.36 3.20
C LEU A 310 -9.06 -18.48 3.05
N SER A 311 -8.85 -17.61 4.03
CA SER A 311 -7.55 -16.98 4.27
C SER A 311 -6.98 -17.37 5.63
N ALA A 312 -5.69 -17.69 5.69
CA ALA A 312 -4.91 -17.70 6.91
C ALA A 312 -4.17 -16.37 7.07
N ILE A 313 -4.59 -15.56 8.03
CA ILE A 313 -3.94 -14.29 8.39
C ILE A 313 -2.93 -14.57 9.50
N ARG A 314 -1.66 -14.45 9.17
CA ARG A 314 -0.54 -14.70 10.08
C ARG A 314 0.07 -13.40 10.55
N ARG A 315 0.73 -13.47 11.70
CA ARG A 315 1.37 -12.35 12.36
C ARG A 315 2.85 -12.66 12.56
N ARG A 316 3.71 -11.69 12.24
CA ARG A 316 5.14 -11.75 12.57
C ARG A 316 5.60 -10.40 13.09
N MET A 317 6.52 -10.42 14.06
CA MET A 317 7.19 -9.20 14.50
C MET A 317 8.26 -8.83 13.47
N LEU A 318 8.31 -7.57 13.06
CA LEU A 318 9.35 -7.02 12.20
C LEU A 318 9.77 -5.64 12.68
N THR A 319 11.03 -5.31 12.48
CA THR A 319 11.54 -3.93 12.47
C THR A 319 11.33 -3.30 11.08
N LEU A 320 11.41 -1.98 11.00
CA LEU A 320 11.45 -1.27 9.73
C LEU A 320 12.67 -1.69 8.93
N SER A 321 13.80 -1.95 9.57
CA SER A 321 15.01 -2.45 8.92
C SER A 321 14.81 -3.82 8.26
N GLU A 322 14.14 -4.77 8.90
CA GLU A 322 13.82 -6.07 8.30
C GLU A 322 12.82 -5.93 7.14
N LYS A 323 11.85 -5.02 7.26
CA LYS A 323 10.90 -4.72 6.18
C LYS A 323 11.58 -4.07 4.97
N ALA A 324 12.53 -3.15 5.22
CA ALA A 324 13.36 -2.53 4.19
C ALA A 324 14.17 -3.59 3.44
N GLN A 325 14.78 -4.54 4.17
CA GLN A 325 15.52 -5.64 3.56
C GLN A 325 14.60 -6.53 2.70
N TYR A 326 13.38 -6.81 3.18
CA TYR A 326 12.40 -7.58 2.41
C TYR A 326 12.02 -6.88 1.10
N TYR A 327 11.63 -5.60 1.13
CA TYR A 327 11.30 -4.86 -0.09
C TYR A 327 12.49 -4.71 -1.03
N LEU A 328 13.69 -4.45 -0.51
CA LEU A 328 14.89 -4.40 -1.35
C LEU A 328 15.15 -5.75 -2.04
N SER A 329 14.92 -6.88 -1.34
CA SER A 329 15.07 -8.21 -1.94
C SER A 329 14.06 -8.46 -3.08
N VAL A 330 12.82 -7.96 -2.95
CA VAL A 330 11.81 -8.00 -4.02
C VAL A 330 12.27 -7.14 -5.20
N CYS A 331 12.64 -5.88 -4.94
CA CYS A 331 13.15 -4.94 -5.95
C CYS A 331 14.28 -5.56 -6.79
N LEU A 332 15.33 -6.04 -6.12
CA LEU A 332 16.51 -6.60 -6.80
C LEU A 332 16.22 -7.90 -7.55
N ALA A 333 15.23 -8.69 -7.11
CA ALA A 333 14.91 -9.97 -7.73
C ALA A 333 14.03 -9.85 -8.98
N ARG A 334 13.17 -8.82 -9.07
CA ARG A 334 12.12 -8.75 -10.11
C ARG A 334 11.97 -7.41 -10.81
N HIS A 335 12.50 -6.33 -10.24
CA HIS A 335 12.22 -4.96 -10.69
C HIS A 335 13.44 -4.28 -11.31
N VAL A 336 14.66 -4.74 -11.02
CA VAL A 336 15.87 -4.29 -11.71
C VAL A 336 16.03 -5.10 -13.00
N ARG A 337 15.77 -4.47 -14.14
CA ARG A 337 15.93 -5.07 -15.47
C ARG A 337 17.13 -4.47 -16.20
N GLU A 338 17.77 -5.25 -17.08
CA GLU A 338 18.86 -4.75 -17.92
C GLU A 338 18.42 -3.48 -18.69
N PRO A 339 19.26 -2.42 -18.73
CA PRO A 339 20.66 -2.32 -18.28
C PRO A 339 20.85 -1.88 -16.81
N GLY A 340 19.81 -1.95 -15.98
CA GLY A 340 19.78 -1.48 -14.60
C GLY A 340 18.60 -0.54 -14.28
N LEU A 341 17.57 -0.52 -15.14
CA LEU A 341 16.34 0.27 -14.94
C LEU A 341 15.45 -0.41 -13.89
N VAL A 342 14.74 0.38 -13.10
CA VAL A 342 13.90 -0.08 -11.99
C VAL A 342 12.45 0.29 -12.23
N GLU A 343 11.59 -0.72 -12.38
CA GLU A 343 10.17 -0.55 -12.66
C GLU A 343 9.34 -1.75 -12.17
N LYS A 344 8.02 -1.58 -12.06
CA LYS A 344 7.05 -2.66 -11.85
C LYS A 344 7.25 -3.80 -12.85
N CYS A 345 6.92 -5.01 -12.43
CA CYS A 345 6.91 -6.18 -13.32
C CYS A 345 5.47 -6.60 -13.65
N PHE A 346 5.29 -7.33 -14.75
CA PHE A 346 4.01 -7.95 -15.10
C PHE A 346 3.94 -9.37 -14.53
N LEU A 347 2.83 -9.70 -13.88
CA LEU A 347 2.54 -11.06 -13.41
C LEU A 347 1.75 -11.79 -14.49
N GLN A 348 2.30 -12.90 -15.00
CA GLN A 348 1.69 -13.67 -16.08
C GLN A 348 0.35 -14.28 -15.65
N VAL A 349 0.26 -14.65 -14.37
CA VAL A 349 -0.99 -14.99 -13.70
C VAL A 349 -1.19 -13.94 -12.59
N PRO A 350 -2.33 -13.24 -12.55
CA PRO A 350 -2.56 -12.20 -11.55
C PRO A 350 -2.30 -12.69 -10.12
N GLY A 351 -1.41 -11.99 -9.41
CA GLY A 351 -0.98 -12.30 -8.04
C GLY A 351 0.03 -13.43 -7.86
N ASP A 352 0.40 -14.15 -8.92
CA ASP A 352 1.46 -15.17 -8.85
C ASP A 352 2.84 -14.56 -9.13
N VAL A 353 3.54 -14.20 -8.05
CA VAL A 353 4.90 -13.64 -8.11
C VAL A 353 5.97 -14.64 -8.59
N SER A 354 5.63 -15.93 -8.73
CA SER A 354 6.57 -16.93 -9.27
C SER A 354 6.64 -16.90 -10.80
N THR A 355 5.62 -16.35 -11.46
CA THR A 355 5.54 -16.25 -12.92
C THR A 355 5.41 -14.80 -13.37
N TRP A 356 6.55 -14.15 -13.60
CA TRP A 356 6.60 -12.73 -13.96
C TRP A 356 7.38 -12.49 -15.24
N LYS A 357 7.25 -11.29 -15.80
CA LYS A 357 8.05 -10.76 -16.90
C LYS A 357 8.46 -9.32 -16.60
N PRO A 358 9.67 -8.87 -17.01
CA PRO A 358 10.00 -7.46 -16.97
C PRO A 358 8.99 -6.69 -17.84
N ARG A 359 8.88 -5.39 -17.58
CA ARG A 359 8.02 -4.47 -18.32
C ARG A 359 8.76 -3.16 -18.56
N ASP A 360 8.54 -2.56 -19.71
CA ASP A 360 8.85 -1.16 -19.97
C ASP A 360 7.69 -0.27 -19.53
N ASP A 361 8.04 0.90 -19.01
CA ASP A 361 7.07 1.93 -18.62
C ASP A 361 7.44 3.25 -19.27
N ASP A 362 6.46 4.14 -19.32
CA ASP A 362 6.63 5.47 -19.88
C ASP A 362 7.46 6.37 -18.95
N ASN A 363 7.82 5.94 -17.75
CA ASN A 363 8.54 6.75 -16.77
C ASN A 363 9.74 6.00 -16.15
N ASP A 364 10.32 5.02 -16.87
CA ASP A 364 11.44 4.18 -16.38
C ASP A 364 12.63 5.02 -15.86
N GLY A 365 12.93 6.16 -16.49
CA GLY A 365 14.03 7.04 -16.11
C GLY A 365 13.77 7.75 -14.78
N GLU A 366 12.58 8.33 -14.60
CA GLU A 366 12.15 8.99 -13.37
C GLU A 366 12.25 8.05 -12.17
N TYR A 367 11.65 6.86 -12.27
CA TYR A 367 11.62 5.91 -11.15
C TYR A 367 12.99 5.29 -10.87
N THR A 368 13.81 5.09 -11.91
CA THR A 368 15.22 4.71 -11.71
C THR A 368 16.01 5.84 -11.02
N GLY A 369 15.69 7.11 -11.30
CA GLY A 369 16.22 8.28 -10.59
C GLY A 369 15.85 8.31 -9.11
N MET A 370 14.61 7.96 -8.77
CA MET A 370 14.18 7.80 -7.38
C MET A 370 14.88 6.63 -6.68
N TYR A 371 15.06 5.50 -7.37
CA TYR A 371 15.85 4.38 -6.87
C TYR A 371 17.33 4.75 -6.64
N LEU A 372 17.92 5.53 -7.56
CA LEU A 372 19.27 6.06 -7.41
C LEU A 372 19.41 6.92 -6.15
N ALA A 373 18.45 7.82 -5.90
CA ALA A 373 18.43 8.63 -4.68
C ALA A 373 18.26 7.74 -3.43
N MET A 374 17.36 6.75 -3.48
CA MET A 374 17.13 5.80 -2.37
C MET A 374 18.40 5.05 -1.99
N GLU A 375 19.12 4.46 -2.94
CA GLU A 375 20.39 3.76 -2.69
C GLU A 375 21.50 4.72 -2.21
N SER A 376 21.47 5.98 -2.67
CA SER A 376 22.39 7.02 -2.21
C SER A 376 22.15 7.39 -0.75
N PHE A 377 20.90 7.53 -0.32
CA PHE A 377 20.53 7.70 1.10
C PHE A 377 20.90 6.47 1.92
N ARG A 378 20.65 5.26 1.40
CA ARG A 378 21.04 4.00 2.05
C ARG A 378 22.54 3.94 2.30
N TYR A 379 23.35 4.24 1.28
CA TYR A 379 24.80 4.32 1.43
C TYR A 379 25.20 5.40 2.44
N ALA A 380 24.59 6.58 2.39
CA ALA A 380 24.90 7.66 3.32
C ALA A 380 24.65 7.26 4.78
N ALA A 381 23.54 6.57 5.05
CA ALA A 381 23.12 6.13 6.36
C ALA A 381 23.88 4.90 6.90
N THR A 382 24.40 4.04 6.03
CA THR A 382 24.95 2.72 6.43
C THR A 382 26.42 2.52 6.08
N LYS A 383 26.93 3.23 5.06
CA LYS A 383 28.23 3.00 4.41
C LYS A 383 28.39 1.59 3.82
N ASP A 384 27.28 0.90 3.55
CA ASP A 384 27.26 -0.42 2.90
C ASP A 384 27.76 -0.32 1.44
N PRO A 385 28.87 -0.99 1.08
CA PRO A 385 29.40 -0.95 -0.29
C PRO A 385 28.40 -1.43 -1.36
N SER A 386 27.48 -2.35 -1.02
CA SER A 386 26.45 -2.81 -1.94
C SER A 386 25.48 -1.68 -2.33
N ALA A 387 25.24 -0.74 -1.42
CA ALA A 387 24.36 0.41 -1.67
C ALA A 387 24.98 1.34 -2.72
N ARG A 388 26.27 1.62 -2.56
CA ARG A 388 27.02 2.43 -3.52
C ARG A 388 27.08 1.76 -4.89
N GLU A 389 27.26 0.44 -4.93
CA GLU A 389 27.28 -0.30 -6.20
C GLU A 389 25.93 -0.31 -6.90
N ASN A 390 24.83 -0.49 -6.16
CA ASN A 390 23.48 -0.38 -6.71
C ASN A 390 23.20 1.04 -7.24
N ALA A 391 23.61 2.08 -6.50
CA ALA A 391 23.52 3.47 -6.96
C ALA A 391 24.33 3.69 -8.24
N ARG A 392 25.56 3.17 -8.35
CA ARG A 392 26.37 3.26 -9.58
C ARG A 392 25.67 2.63 -10.77
N LYS A 393 25.13 1.42 -10.61
CA LYS A 393 24.39 0.73 -11.68
C LYS A 393 23.18 1.54 -12.14
N ALA A 394 22.40 2.08 -11.21
CA ALA A 394 21.28 2.95 -11.55
C ALA A 394 21.73 4.22 -12.29
N PHE A 395 22.79 4.90 -11.82
CA PHE A 395 23.36 6.04 -12.55
C PHE A 395 23.83 5.66 -13.95
N HIS A 396 24.48 4.51 -14.12
CA HIS A 396 24.91 4.03 -15.43
C HIS A 396 23.73 3.72 -16.36
N ALA A 397 22.64 3.16 -15.84
CA ALA A 397 21.42 2.93 -16.60
C ALA A 397 20.78 4.26 -17.06
N LEU A 398 20.67 5.25 -16.17
CA LEU A 398 20.17 6.59 -16.51
C LEU A 398 21.06 7.31 -17.52
N ARG A 399 22.39 7.17 -17.39
CA ARG A 399 23.35 7.66 -18.38
C ARG A 399 23.17 6.95 -19.72
N PHE A 400 22.90 5.65 -19.69
CA PHE A 400 22.70 4.86 -20.90
C PHE A 400 21.47 5.32 -21.70
N LEU A 401 20.38 5.71 -21.02
CA LEU A 401 19.21 6.31 -21.67
C LEU A 401 19.57 7.53 -22.54
N GLN A 402 20.59 8.30 -22.18
CA GLN A 402 21.11 9.38 -23.04
C GLN A 402 21.99 8.84 -24.16
N THR A 403 22.97 8.00 -23.83
CA THR A 403 23.99 7.58 -24.82
C THR A 403 23.45 6.64 -25.89
N VAL A 404 22.40 5.85 -25.62
CA VAL A 404 21.78 4.93 -26.59
C VAL A 404 21.18 5.67 -27.80
N THR A 405 20.86 6.95 -27.62
CA THR A 405 20.24 7.79 -28.66
C THR A 405 21.24 8.23 -29.74
N ASP A 406 22.55 8.16 -29.48
CA ASP A 406 23.63 8.72 -30.30
C ASP A 406 23.46 10.22 -30.62
N THR A 407 22.73 10.94 -29.75
CA THR A 407 22.52 12.40 -29.86
C THR A 407 23.47 13.18 -28.95
N PRO A 408 23.64 14.50 -29.16
CA PRO A 408 24.46 15.34 -28.30
C PRO A 408 24.00 15.41 -26.83
N GLY A 409 22.71 15.19 -26.54
CA GLY A 409 22.18 15.27 -25.18
C GLY A 409 20.70 14.92 -24.99
N PHE A 410 20.01 14.39 -26.01
CA PHE A 410 18.65 13.87 -25.85
C PHE A 410 18.68 12.58 -25.02
N VAL A 411 17.71 12.45 -24.12
CA VAL A 411 17.57 11.31 -23.20
C VAL A 411 16.36 10.50 -23.65
N ALA A 412 16.54 9.21 -23.89
CA ALA A 412 15.44 8.30 -24.17
C ALA A 412 14.55 8.14 -22.92
N ARG A 413 13.26 7.96 -23.16
CA ARG A 413 12.23 7.70 -22.16
C ARG A 413 12.44 6.33 -21.49
N THR A 414 12.71 5.32 -22.31
CA THR A 414 13.03 3.96 -21.86
C THR A 414 13.84 3.21 -22.93
N VAL A 415 14.40 2.06 -22.57
CA VAL A 415 15.06 1.10 -23.47
C VAL A 415 14.61 -0.33 -23.19
N ILE A 416 14.59 -1.15 -24.24
CA ILE A 416 14.31 -2.59 -24.22
C ILE A 416 15.26 -3.33 -25.17
N PRO A 417 15.59 -4.62 -24.98
CA PRO A 417 16.32 -5.39 -25.98
C PRO A 417 15.56 -5.38 -27.32
N ALA A 418 16.30 -5.37 -28.43
CA ALA A 418 15.73 -5.16 -29.76
C ALA A 418 14.66 -6.20 -30.14
N GLU A 419 14.77 -7.41 -29.61
CA GLU A 419 13.87 -8.53 -29.81
C GLU A 419 12.60 -8.48 -28.95
N TRP A 420 12.51 -7.61 -27.94
CA TRP A 420 11.39 -7.59 -27.02
C TRP A 420 10.09 -7.17 -27.73
N LYS A 421 9.06 -8.02 -27.64
CA LYS A 421 7.67 -7.77 -28.05
C LYS A 421 6.66 -8.35 -27.03
N PRO A 422 5.49 -7.71 -26.82
CA PRO A 422 5.16 -6.34 -27.23
C PRO A 422 5.94 -5.30 -26.41
N MET A 423 6.04 -4.08 -26.94
CA MET A 423 6.57 -2.90 -26.23
C MET A 423 5.42 -1.97 -25.86
N ASN A 424 5.56 -1.19 -24.79
CA ASN A 424 4.55 -0.22 -24.39
C ASN A 424 4.49 0.93 -25.41
N ASP A 425 3.28 1.36 -25.75
CA ASP A 425 3.02 2.49 -26.66
C ASP A 425 3.85 2.43 -27.99
N PRO A 426 3.56 1.45 -28.87
CA PRO A 426 4.35 1.18 -30.06
C PRO A 426 4.22 2.30 -31.12
N ASN A 427 5.07 2.22 -32.14
CA ASN A 427 5.00 3.12 -33.31
C ASN A 427 3.62 3.07 -33.97
N ARG A 428 3.05 4.23 -34.27
CA ARG A 428 1.71 4.36 -34.85
C ARG A 428 1.65 5.47 -35.89
N VAL A 429 0.94 5.19 -36.99
CA VAL A 429 0.57 6.21 -37.97
C VAL A 429 -0.85 6.68 -37.66
N TYR A 430 -1.00 7.99 -37.43
CA TYR A 430 -2.30 8.66 -37.32
C TYR A 430 -2.81 9.00 -38.72
N THR A 431 -4.08 8.75 -38.99
CA THR A 431 -4.80 9.36 -40.12
C THR A 431 -4.98 10.85 -39.87
N ASP A 432 -5.22 11.64 -40.93
CA ASP A 432 -5.43 13.08 -40.77
C ASP A 432 -6.69 13.42 -39.97
N ALA A 433 -7.71 12.55 -40.01
CA ALA A 433 -8.91 12.68 -39.18
C ALA A 433 -8.60 12.44 -37.70
N GLU A 434 -7.89 11.35 -37.35
CA GLU A 434 -7.47 11.09 -35.97
C GLU A 434 -6.56 12.20 -35.43
N TRP A 435 -5.67 12.72 -36.28
CA TRP A 435 -4.80 13.84 -35.91
C TRP A 435 -5.59 15.13 -35.67
N ALA A 436 -6.56 15.44 -36.53
CA ALA A 436 -7.42 16.61 -36.32
C ALA A 436 -8.21 16.51 -35.02
N GLU A 437 -8.75 15.33 -34.69
CA GLU A 437 -9.45 15.09 -33.42
C GLU A 437 -8.51 15.27 -32.21
N GLU A 438 -7.32 14.68 -32.26
CA GLU A 438 -6.32 14.80 -31.19
C GLU A 438 -5.87 16.25 -31.00
N HIS A 439 -5.59 16.97 -32.09
CA HIS A 439 -5.09 18.33 -32.04
C HIS A 439 -6.14 19.34 -31.58
N VAL A 440 -7.43 19.10 -31.88
CA VAL A 440 -8.53 19.87 -31.30
C VAL A 440 -8.71 19.56 -29.82
N ARG A 441 -8.51 18.31 -29.41
CA ARG A 441 -8.63 17.89 -28.00
C ARG A 441 -7.52 18.47 -27.13
N ASP A 442 -6.28 18.44 -27.61
CA ASP A 442 -5.11 19.00 -26.95
C ASP A 442 -4.18 19.66 -28.00
N PRO A 443 -4.24 20.99 -28.15
CA PRO A 443 -3.38 21.73 -29.09
C PRO A 443 -1.87 21.55 -28.81
N ARG A 444 -1.49 21.13 -27.61
CA ARG A 444 -0.11 20.87 -27.20
C ARG A 444 0.38 19.47 -27.61
N HIS A 445 -0.53 18.59 -28.03
CA HIS A 445 -0.18 17.23 -28.40
C HIS A 445 0.83 17.23 -29.55
N LYS A 446 1.79 16.30 -29.49
CA LYS A 446 2.79 16.10 -30.55
C LYS A 446 2.49 14.83 -31.35
N ARG A 447 2.41 14.96 -32.69
CA ARG A 447 2.29 13.83 -33.62
C ARG A 447 3.65 13.12 -33.77
N VAL A 448 3.83 12.00 -33.07
CA VAL A 448 5.07 11.20 -33.14
C VAL A 448 4.76 9.85 -33.77
N HIS A 449 5.23 9.65 -35.01
CA HIS A 449 5.01 8.40 -35.75
C HIS A 449 5.95 7.28 -35.32
N GLU A 450 7.22 7.62 -35.16
CA GLU A 450 8.28 6.70 -34.76
C GLU A 450 8.74 7.06 -33.34
N ARG A 451 8.18 6.38 -32.34
CA ARG A 451 8.57 6.52 -30.94
C ARG A 451 9.76 5.64 -30.60
N TRP A 452 9.70 4.39 -31.03
CA TRP A 452 10.71 3.37 -30.82
C TRP A 452 11.68 3.32 -32.00
N ARG A 453 12.98 3.40 -31.69
CA ARG A 453 14.07 3.39 -32.67
C ARG A 453 15.12 2.37 -32.28
N LEU A 454 15.71 1.73 -33.28
CA LEU A 454 16.81 0.80 -33.08
C LEU A 454 18.09 1.59 -32.74
N SER A 455 18.81 1.15 -31.71
CA SER A 455 20.13 1.68 -31.39
C SER A 455 21.12 1.38 -32.51
N LYS A 456 22.18 2.19 -32.60
CA LYS A 456 23.22 2.07 -33.64
C LYS A 456 23.92 0.70 -33.66
N ASP A 457 24.06 0.07 -32.50
CA ASP A 457 24.65 -1.27 -32.35
C ASP A 457 23.65 -2.41 -32.63
N GLY A 458 22.36 -2.09 -32.85
CA GLY A 458 21.30 -3.06 -33.14
C GLY A 458 20.79 -3.84 -31.93
N ASN A 459 21.30 -3.57 -30.72
CA ASN A 459 20.99 -4.38 -29.53
C ASN A 459 19.75 -3.89 -28.77
N TRP A 460 19.36 -2.63 -28.92
CA TRP A 460 18.32 -1.99 -28.12
C TRP A 460 17.28 -1.30 -29.01
N LEU A 461 16.03 -1.33 -28.57
CA LEU A 461 15.04 -0.34 -28.95
C LEU A 461 14.97 0.71 -27.84
N TRP A 462 14.99 1.98 -28.22
CA TRP A 462 14.85 3.09 -27.29
C TRP A 462 13.65 3.96 -27.69
N LYS A 463 12.93 4.46 -26.69
CA LYS A 463 11.71 5.26 -26.86
C LYS A 463 12.03 6.76 -26.77
N GLY A 464 11.60 7.53 -27.76
CA GLY A 464 11.65 9.01 -27.77
C GLY A 464 10.38 9.65 -27.18
N ASP A 465 10.10 10.92 -27.54
CA ASP A 465 9.02 11.73 -26.95
C ASP A 465 9.07 11.75 -25.41
N THR A 466 10.28 11.91 -24.88
CA THR A 466 10.61 11.92 -23.46
C THR A 466 9.94 13.09 -22.75
N SER A 467 9.33 12.81 -21.60
CA SER A 467 8.56 13.77 -20.84
C SER A 467 9.44 14.53 -19.83
N SER A 468 8.92 15.61 -19.23
CA SER A 468 9.71 16.46 -18.32
C SER A 468 10.02 15.76 -16.99
N ASP A 469 9.06 14.99 -16.51
CA ASP A 469 9.11 14.09 -15.37
C ASP A 469 10.34 13.16 -15.34
N GLU A 470 10.68 12.56 -16.49
CA GLU A 470 11.90 11.77 -16.68
C GLU A 470 13.15 12.58 -16.31
N ILE A 471 13.28 13.79 -16.86
CA ILE A 471 14.44 14.66 -16.61
C ILE A 471 14.43 15.11 -15.14
N THR A 472 13.26 15.38 -14.56
CA THR A 472 13.11 15.75 -13.16
C THR A 472 13.61 14.66 -12.21
N GLY A 473 13.17 13.41 -12.40
CA GLY A 473 13.65 12.27 -11.61
C GLY A 473 15.14 11.99 -11.81
N HIS A 474 15.65 12.14 -13.04
CA HIS A 474 17.08 12.01 -13.33
C HIS A 474 17.91 13.03 -12.52
N PHE A 475 17.54 14.31 -12.55
CA PHE A 475 18.29 15.36 -11.83
C PHE A 475 18.20 15.20 -10.31
N TYR A 476 17.06 14.77 -9.79
CA TYR A 476 16.92 14.40 -8.37
C TYR A 476 17.89 13.26 -7.99
N GLY A 477 17.91 12.19 -8.79
CA GLY A 477 18.83 11.06 -8.60
C GLY A 477 20.30 11.47 -8.71
N TYR A 478 20.67 12.26 -9.72
CA TYR A 478 22.05 12.73 -9.94
C TYR A 478 22.54 13.57 -8.78
N LEU A 479 21.70 14.48 -8.27
CA LEU A 479 22.04 15.36 -7.14
C LEU A 479 22.43 14.54 -5.91
N PHE A 480 21.55 13.67 -5.46
CA PHE A 480 21.81 12.89 -4.24
C PHE A 480 22.89 11.83 -4.44
N PHE A 481 23.03 11.25 -5.63
CA PHE A 481 24.18 10.38 -5.92
C PHE A 481 25.49 11.15 -5.82
N TYR A 482 25.58 12.32 -6.46
CA TYR A 482 26.77 13.16 -6.46
C TYR A 482 27.22 13.56 -5.05
N ASP A 483 26.26 13.93 -4.21
CA ASP A 483 26.54 14.43 -2.86
C ASP A 483 26.81 13.31 -1.84
N LEU A 484 26.10 12.20 -1.96
CA LEU A 484 26.04 11.20 -0.88
C LEU A 484 26.84 9.94 -1.14
N ALA A 485 26.97 9.50 -2.40
CA ALA A 485 27.48 8.18 -2.74
C ALA A 485 28.60 8.15 -3.78
N ALA A 486 28.68 9.13 -4.66
CA ALA A 486 29.68 9.21 -5.71
C ALA A 486 31.09 9.45 -5.16
N ASP A 487 32.07 8.67 -5.61
CA ASP A 487 33.48 9.04 -5.48
C ASP A 487 33.90 10.00 -6.60
N GLU A 488 35.16 10.43 -6.63
CA GLU A 488 35.59 11.42 -7.65
C GLU A 488 35.53 10.91 -9.09
N GLN A 489 35.66 9.59 -9.31
CA GLN A 489 35.50 9.00 -10.64
C GLN A 489 34.03 9.03 -11.05
N ASP A 490 33.12 8.68 -10.14
CA ASP A 490 31.68 8.78 -10.34
C ASP A 490 31.27 10.24 -10.62
N LYS A 491 31.72 11.18 -9.78
CA LYS A 491 31.43 12.62 -9.92
C LYS A 491 31.91 13.20 -11.24
N GLN A 492 33.06 12.75 -11.74
CA GLN A 492 33.53 13.17 -13.06
C GLN A 492 32.55 12.75 -14.17
N GLN A 493 32.07 11.50 -14.12
CA GLN A 493 31.08 11.02 -15.08
C GLN A 493 29.74 11.74 -14.96
N VAL A 494 29.29 12.06 -13.73
CA VAL A 494 28.10 12.87 -13.48
C VAL A 494 28.26 14.26 -14.11
N ARG A 495 29.38 14.95 -13.86
CA ARG A 495 29.65 16.28 -14.45
C ARG A 495 29.60 16.26 -15.96
N GLU A 496 30.23 15.27 -16.59
CA GLU A 496 30.22 15.11 -18.05
C GLU A 496 28.81 14.85 -18.58
N HIS A 497 28.06 13.99 -17.92
CA HIS A 497 26.69 13.62 -18.30
C HIS A 497 25.70 14.76 -18.15
N VAL A 498 25.67 15.41 -16.98
CA VAL A 498 24.80 16.55 -16.69
C VAL A 498 25.07 17.70 -17.67
N ARG A 499 26.35 17.96 -18.01
CA ARG A 499 26.71 18.97 -19.01
C ARG A 499 26.10 18.67 -20.38
N ARG A 500 26.21 17.42 -20.86
CA ARG A 500 25.62 17.00 -22.15
C ARG A 500 24.12 17.30 -22.19
N VAL A 501 23.39 16.92 -21.14
CA VAL A 501 21.94 17.11 -21.07
C VAL A 501 21.58 18.60 -20.95
N MET A 502 22.22 19.34 -20.04
CA MET A 502 21.89 20.75 -19.81
C MET A 502 22.26 21.66 -20.97
N ASP A 503 23.44 21.47 -21.56
CA ASP A 503 23.83 22.25 -22.73
C ASP A 503 22.85 21.99 -23.89
N TYR A 504 22.40 20.75 -24.06
CA TYR A 504 21.39 20.41 -25.08
C TYR A 504 20.05 21.13 -24.86
N ILE A 505 19.57 21.21 -23.61
CA ILE A 505 18.34 21.92 -23.23
C ILE A 505 18.50 23.43 -23.43
N ILE A 506 19.62 24.02 -22.97
CA ILE A 506 19.90 25.46 -23.12
C ILE A 506 19.99 25.85 -24.59
N ASP A 507 20.78 25.10 -25.38
CA ASP A 507 20.95 25.34 -26.81
C ASP A 507 19.65 25.08 -27.59
N GLY A 508 18.70 24.35 -26.98
CA GLY A 508 17.34 24.13 -27.45
C GLY A 508 16.38 25.29 -27.21
N GLY A 509 16.77 26.31 -26.45
CA GLY A 509 15.85 27.34 -25.99
C GLY A 509 14.97 26.85 -24.83
N TYR A 510 15.52 25.98 -23.97
CA TYR A 510 14.85 25.34 -22.83
C TYR A 510 13.68 24.45 -23.21
N VAL A 511 13.86 23.67 -24.26
CA VAL A 511 13.01 22.52 -24.56
C VAL A 511 13.89 21.29 -24.73
N LEU A 512 13.35 20.12 -24.40
CA LEU A 512 13.96 18.87 -24.81
C LEU A 512 13.64 18.68 -26.29
N ARG A 513 14.60 18.98 -27.16
CA ARG A 513 14.45 18.72 -28.60
C ARG A 513 14.46 17.21 -28.84
N ASP A 514 13.46 16.72 -29.54
CA ASP A 514 13.39 15.35 -30.04
C ASP A 514 14.22 15.22 -31.34
N ILE A 515 14.28 14.01 -31.89
CA ILE A 515 15.06 13.69 -33.10
C ILE A 515 14.56 14.46 -34.33
N ASP A 516 13.29 14.86 -34.36
CA ASP A 516 12.72 15.68 -35.43
C ASP A 516 13.12 17.17 -35.33
N GLY A 517 13.91 17.55 -34.31
CA GLY A 517 14.38 18.91 -34.09
C GLY A 517 13.37 19.82 -33.37
N THR A 518 12.16 19.34 -33.11
CA THR A 518 11.12 20.06 -32.35
C THR A 518 11.08 19.59 -30.90
N HIS A 519 10.44 20.33 -30.01
CA HIS A 519 10.32 19.90 -28.61
C HIS A 519 9.58 18.55 -28.49
N THR A 520 9.89 17.74 -27.48
CA THR A 520 9.02 16.64 -27.08
C THR A 520 7.70 17.18 -26.54
N ARG A 521 6.68 16.33 -26.43
CA ARG A 521 5.34 16.75 -25.98
C ARG A 521 5.37 17.52 -24.66
N TRP A 522 6.10 17.02 -23.66
CA TRP A 522 6.08 17.57 -22.30
C TRP A 522 7.40 18.18 -21.84
N GLY A 523 8.51 17.93 -22.54
CA GLY A 523 9.83 18.51 -22.23
C GLY A 523 9.93 19.98 -22.64
N VAL A 524 9.13 20.85 -22.01
CA VAL A 524 8.99 22.27 -22.36
C VAL A 524 9.19 23.13 -21.13
N TRP A 525 10.26 23.93 -21.16
CA TRP A 525 10.61 24.88 -20.10
C TRP A 525 10.90 26.27 -20.65
N SER A 526 10.53 26.55 -21.91
CA SER A 526 10.90 27.79 -22.59
C SER A 526 10.08 28.99 -22.12
N PRO A 527 10.70 30.18 -21.94
CA PRO A 527 9.97 31.39 -21.58
C PRO A 527 8.86 31.74 -22.57
N GLU A 528 9.11 31.53 -23.87
CA GLU A 528 8.16 31.82 -24.94
C GLU A 528 6.88 30.99 -24.80
N LYS A 529 7.00 29.68 -24.53
CA LYS A 529 5.83 28.81 -24.35
C LYS A 529 5.19 29.04 -23.00
N LEU A 530 5.96 28.92 -21.92
CA LEU A 530 5.40 28.99 -20.58
C LEU A 530 4.69 30.32 -20.31
N ASN A 531 5.21 31.45 -20.80
CA ASN A 531 4.62 32.77 -20.55
C ASN A 531 3.86 33.37 -21.72
N GLY A 532 4.12 32.94 -22.96
CA GLY A 532 3.49 33.46 -24.17
C GLY A 532 2.33 32.61 -24.70
N ASP A 533 2.27 31.34 -24.32
CA ASP A 533 1.23 30.40 -24.75
C ASP A 533 0.30 30.05 -23.56
N PRO A 534 -0.99 30.42 -23.60
CA PRO A 534 -1.93 30.16 -22.51
C PRO A 534 -2.21 28.67 -22.28
N ASP A 535 -1.97 27.79 -23.26
CA ASP A 535 -2.24 26.35 -23.10
C ASP A 535 -1.26 25.70 -22.11
N TRP A 536 -0.12 26.34 -21.84
CA TRP A 536 0.85 25.94 -20.81
C TRP A 536 0.54 26.49 -19.42
N ALA A 537 -0.59 27.17 -19.23
CA ALA A 537 -0.96 27.72 -17.92
C ALA A 537 -1.00 26.68 -16.76
N PRO A 538 -1.45 25.42 -16.96
CA PRO A 538 -1.45 24.43 -15.89
C PRO A 538 -0.03 24.07 -15.42
N GLU A 539 0.91 23.88 -16.35
CA GLU A 539 2.27 23.40 -16.08
C GLU A 539 3.30 24.54 -15.94
N ARG A 540 2.92 25.79 -16.23
CA ARG A 540 3.82 26.97 -16.19
C ARG A 540 4.63 27.06 -14.90
N GLY A 541 3.95 26.91 -13.76
CA GLY A 541 4.57 27.08 -12.45
C GLY A 541 5.57 25.96 -12.15
N ILE A 542 5.13 24.71 -12.30
CA ILE A 542 5.92 23.51 -12.06
C ILE A 542 7.11 23.40 -13.02
N ASN A 543 6.91 23.55 -14.33
CA ASN A 543 8.00 23.52 -15.31
C ASN A 543 9.02 24.65 -15.07
N SER A 544 8.58 25.81 -14.57
CA SER A 544 9.53 26.86 -14.16
C SER A 544 10.40 26.42 -12.98
N VAL A 545 9.85 25.70 -12.00
CA VAL A 545 10.63 25.15 -10.87
C VAL A 545 11.60 24.06 -11.34
N GLU A 546 11.17 23.17 -12.23
CA GLU A 546 12.00 22.11 -12.82
C GLU A 546 13.27 22.68 -13.46
N ILE A 547 13.16 23.57 -14.44
CA ILE A 547 14.34 24.07 -15.16
C ILE A 547 15.27 24.89 -14.27
N LEU A 548 14.72 25.66 -13.32
CA LEU A 548 15.52 26.37 -12.33
C LEU A 548 16.28 25.39 -11.45
N SER A 549 15.64 24.28 -11.05
CA SER A 549 16.26 23.20 -10.29
C SER A 549 17.39 22.55 -11.08
N PHE A 550 17.18 22.24 -12.36
CA PHE A 550 18.20 21.61 -13.20
C PHE A 550 19.43 22.50 -13.37
N LEU A 551 19.22 23.79 -13.62
CA LEU A 551 20.31 24.77 -13.74
C LEU A 551 21.07 24.92 -12.42
N LYS A 552 20.37 24.95 -11.28
CA LYS A 552 21.01 25.05 -9.97
C LYS A 552 21.80 23.78 -9.62
N ALA A 553 21.23 22.61 -9.86
CA ALA A 553 21.89 21.32 -9.68
C ALA A 553 23.13 21.19 -10.60
N ALA A 554 23.02 21.62 -11.86
CA ALA A 554 24.13 21.64 -12.81
C ALA A 554 25.24 22.60 -12.36
N HIS A 555 24.88 23.79 -11.88
CA HIS A 555 25.87 24.73 -11.32
C HIS A 555 26.61 24.12 -10.12
N HIS A 556 25.89 23.49 -9.19
CA HIS A 556 26.47 22.80 -8.03
C HIS A 556 27.43 21.68 -8.43
N MET A 557 26.99 20.77 -9.31
CA MET A 557 27.80 19.61 -9.69
C MET A 557 28.99 19.99 -10.59
N ILE A 558 28.81 20.92 -11.52
CA ILE A 558 29.81 21.23 -12.56
C ILE A 558 30.72 22.40 -12.16
N GLY A 559 30.21 23.40 -11.44
CA GLY A 559 30.92 24.61 -11.08
C GLY A 559 31.05 25.65 -12.21
N ASP A 560 30.41 25.45 -13.36
CA ASP A 560 30.43 26.42 -14.47
C ASP A 560 29.44 27.57 -14.20
N ALA A 561 29.93 28.80 -14.29
CA ALA A 561 29.14 30.02 -14.12
C ALA A 561 28.06 30.23 -15.19
N LYS A 562 28.12 29.52 -16.34
CA LYS A 562 27.05 29.54 -17.37
C LYS A 562 25.70 29.20 -16.76
N TYR A 563 25.62 28.14 -15.95
CA TYR A 563 24.34 27.68 -15.41
C TYR A 563 23.72 28.68 -14.43
N GLU A 564 24.52 29.33 -13.57
CA GLU A 564 24.03 30.41 -12.70
C GLU A 564 23.58 31.62 -13.52
N ARG A 565 24.27 31.97 -14.62
CA ARG A 565 23.82 33.06 -15.52
C ARG A 565 22.48 32.75 -16.16
N GLU A 566 22.30 31.56 -16.73
CA GLU A 566 21.02 31.16 -17.34
C GLU A 566 19.89 31.08 -16.30
N TYR A 567 20.20 30.56 -15.11
CA TYR A 567 19.28 30.53 -13.97
C TYR A 567 18.79 31.94 -13.59
N ARG A 568 19.71 32.90 -13.46
CA ARG A 568 19.37 34.30 -13.19
C ARG A 568 18.60 34.95 -14.34
N ARG A 569 18.97 34.65 -15.58
CA ARG A 569 18.26 35.15 -16.78
C ARG A 569 16.79 34.78 -16.76
N LEU A 570 16.45 33.53 -16.47
CA LEU A 570 15.06 33.08 -16.38
C LEU A 570 14.28 33.80 -15.26
N LEU A 571 14.92 34.00 -14.11
CA LEU A 571 14.31 34.67 -12.95
C LEU A 571 14.08 36.17 -13.17
N ASP A 572 15.10 36.86 -13.68
CA ASP A 572 15.18 38.31 -13.67
C ASP A 572 14.64 38.94 -14.97
N GLU A 573 14.72 38.22 -16.09
CA GLU A 573 14.30 38.72 -17.41
C GLU A 573 13.02 38.04 -17.94
N HIS A 574 12.73 36.81 -17.51
CA HIS A 574 11.63 36.01 -18.07
C HIS A 574 10.49 35.73 -17.09
N GLY A 575 10.46 36.38 -15.92
CA GLY A 575 9.31 36.32 -15.01
C GLY A 575 9.17 35.03 -14.20
N TYR A 576 10.20 34.17 -14.16
CA TYR A 576 10.11 32.87 -13.46
C TYR A 576 9.94 33.05 -11.95
N ARG A 577 10.30 34.22 -11.39
CA ARG A 577 9.98 34.58 -9.99
C ARG A 577 8.48 34.51 -9.69
N GLU A 578 7.63 34.95 -10.62
CA GLU A 578 6.18 34.89 -10.45
C GLU A 578 5.63 33.49 -10.70
N ASN A 579 6.21 32.76 -11.65
CA ASN A 579 5.81 31.37 -11.93
C ASN A 579 6.04 30.47 -10.72
N VAL A 580 7.19 30.60 -10.05
CA VAL A 580 7.54 29.83 -8.83
C VAL A 580 6.52 30.02 -7.71
N LYS A 581 5.98 31.24 -7.52
CA LYS A 581 4.94 31.50 -6.49
C LYS A 581 3.66 30.72 -6.74
N ARG A 582 3.43 30.26 -7.97
CA ARG A 582 2.23 29.55 -8.41
C ARG A 582 2.54 28.11 -8.84
N ALA A 583 3.70 27.58 -8.42
CA ALA A 583 4.15 26.24 -8.80
C ALA A 583 3.16 25.16 -8.38
N LYS A 584 2.70 25.19 -7.13
CA LYS A 584 1.57 24.37 -6.68
C LYS A 584 0.26 24.99 -7.15
N THR A 585 -0.47 24.29 -8.01
CA THR A 585 -1.83 24.66 -8.41
C THR A 585 -2.87 24.08 -7.46
N PHE A 586 -3.88 24.89 -7.12
CA PHE A 586 -5.10 24.44 -6.42
C PHE A 586 -6.32 24.51 -7.33
N ASN A 587 -6.12 24.76 -8.63
CA ASN A 587 -7.20 24.71 -9.60
C ASN A 587 -7.71 23.27 -9.68
N ARG A 588 -8.99 23.08 -9.33
CA ARG A 588 -9.63 21.76 -9.26
C ARG A 588 -9.64 21.01 -10.60
N ALA A 589 -9.54 21.72 -11.73
CA ALA A 589 -9.51 21.15 -13.06
C ALA A 589 -8.11 20.72 -13.52
N TRP A 590 -7.05 21.23 -12.87
CA TRP A 590 -5.66 20.98 -13.25
C TRP A 590 -4.88 20.18 -12.20
N ARG A 591 -5.50 19.93 -11.03
CA ARG A 591 -4.84 19.21 -9.94
C ARG A 591 -4.63 17.74 -10.32
N THR A 592 -3.40 17.30 -10.20
CA THR A 592 -2.97 15.90 -10.30
C THR A 592 -1.89 15.62 -9.24
N HIS A 593 -1.78 14.37 -8.81
CA HIS A 593 -0.75 13.95 -7.83
C HIS A 593 0.63 13.77 -8.48
N ILE A 594 0.70 13.64 -9.81
CA ILE A 594 1.96 13.63 -10.57
C ILE A 594 2.73 14.93 -10.32
N ASP A 595 2.05 16.09 -10.44
CA ASP A 595 2.65 17.41 -10.19
C ASP A 595 3.15 17.56 -8.74
N ASP A 596 2.52 16.86 -7.80
CA ASP A 596 2.88 16.90 -6.40
C ASP A 596 4.19 16.16 -6.12
N GLU A 597 4.39 15.00 -6.76
CA GLU A 597 5.66 14.27 -6.76
C GLU A 597 6.76 15.04 -7.49
N LEU A 598 6.47 15.60 -8.67
CA LEU A 598 7.45 16.35 -9.46
C LEU A 598 7.98 17.59 -8.74
N LEU A 599 7.12 18.35 -8.05
CA LEU A 599 7.60 19.47 -7.23
C LEU A 599 8.49 18.99 -6.08
N ALA A 600 8.19 17.85 -5.47
CA ALA A 600 9.01 17.23 -4.44
C ALA A 600 10.41 16.86 -4.97
N LEU A 601 10.49 16.36 -6.21
CA LEU A 601 11.76 16.08 -6.90
C LEU A 601 12.53 17.36 -7.27
N ALA A 602 11.84 18.45 -7.62
CA ALA A 602 12.46 19.68 -8.13
C ALA A 602 12.94 20.65 -7.04
N PHE A 603 12.29 20.76 -5.88
CA PHE A 603 12.69 21.72 -4.85
C PHE A 603 14.09 21.54 -4.22
N PRO A 604 14.66 20.33 -4.05
CA PRO A 604 15.91 20.12 -3.33
C PRO A 604 17.08 20.99 -3.80
N ALA A 605 17.36 21.01 -5.11
CA ALA A 605 18.51 21.76 -5.63
C ALA A 605 18.39 23.26 -5.32
N LEU A 606 17.18 23.81 -5.42
CA LEU A 606 16.91 25.22 -5.18
C LEU A 606 17.09 25.60 -3.70
N LEU A 607 16.68 24.75 -2.76
CA LEU A 607 16.76 25.07 -1.34
C LEU A 607 18.10 24.73 -0.71
N LEU A 608 18.76 23.67 -1.17
CA LEU A 608 20.07 23.27 -0.68
C LEU A 608 21.20 24.20 -1.17
N TYR A 609 21.12 24.67 -2.42
CA TYR A 609 22.24 25.32 -3.09
C TYR A 609 22.02 26.79 -3.48
N GLU A 610 20.86 27.37 -3.18
CA GLU A 610 20.67 28.82 -3.35
C GLU A 610 21.39 29.61 -2.24
N ASN A 611 22.13 30.66 -2.61
CA ASN A 611 22.89 31.50 -1.69
C ASN A 611 22.27 32.90 -1.51
N ASP A 612 21.43 33.32 -2.46
CA ASP A 612 20.68 34.56 -2.42
C ASP A 612 19.52 34.47 -1.44
N ALA A 613 19.54 35.34 -0.43
CA ALA A 613 18.56 35.33 0.64
C ALA A 613 17.12 35.60 0.15
N ASP A 614 16.95 36.36 -0.92
CA ASP A 614 15.62 36.72 -1.44
C ASP A 614 15.03 35.57 -2.25
N LEU A 615 15.86 34.92 -3.08
CA LEU A 615 15.47 33.70 -3.79
C LEU A 615 15.21 32.54 -2.82
N LYS A 616 16.03 32.36 -1.79
CA LYS A 616 15.77 31.38 -0.72
C LYS A 616 14.39 31.59 -0.07
N ARG A 617 14.01 32.84 0.21
CA ARG A 617 12.67 33.15 0.75
C ARG A 617 11.56 32.83 -0.25
N LEU A 618 11.76 33.13 -1.54
CA LEU A 618 10.81 32.78 -2.60
C LEU A 618 10.58 31.26 -2.68
N TYR A 619 11.65 30.47 -2.77
CA TYR A 619 11.54 29.01 -2.84
C TYR A 619 10.96 28.43 -1.57
N ARG A 620 11.29 29.01 -0.41
CA ARG A 620 10.71 28.57 0.85
C ARG A 620 9.20 28.77 0.88
N GLN A 621 8.70 29.93 0.43
CA GLN A 621 7.26 30.20 0.35
C GLN A 621 6.55 29.26 -0.63
N ALA A 622 7.17 28.95 -1.77
CA ALA A 622 6.64 28.01 -2.75
C ALA A 622 6.59 26.57 -2.18
N LEU A 623 7.64 26.13 -1.48
CA LEU A 623 7.68 24.84 -0.78
C LEU A 623 6.60 24.76 0.31
N ASP A 624 6.43 25.81 1.11
CA ASP A 624 5.39 25.85 2.15
C ASP A 624 4.00 25.72 1.54
N THR A 625 3.75 26.40 0.41
CA THR A 625 2.48 26.32 -0.33
C THR A 625 2.24 24.92 -0.89
N TRP A 626 3.27 24.29 -1.45
CA TRP A 626 3.21 22.90 -1.91
C TRP A 626 2.88 21.95 -0.74
N TYR A 627 3.64 22.05 0.36
CA TYR A 627 3.49 21.16 1.52
C TYR A 627 2.10 21.28 2.15
N GLU A 628 1.56 22.49 2.30
CA GLU A 628 0.19 22.70 2.77
C GLU A 628 -0.85 21.99 1.89
N GLY A 629 -0.57 21.83 0.59
CA GLY A 629 -1.44 21.14 -0.35
C GLY A 629 -1.38 19.61 -0.31
N VAL A 630 -0.31 19.02 0.25
CA VAL A 630 -0.03 17.57 0.23
C VAL A 630 0.18 16.94 1.60
N LYS A 631 0.31 17.74 2.67
CA LYS A 631 0.59 17.23 4.04
C LYS A 631 -0.43 16.23 4.56
N HIS A 632 -1.66 16.25 4.03
CA HIS A 632 -2.73 15.35 4.43
C HIS A 632 -2.72 14.02 3.67
N ASP A 633 -1.86 13.84 2.67
CA ASP A 633 -1.69 12.58 1.95
C ASP A 633 -0.96 11.51 2.78
N GLN A 634 -0.46 11.90 3.96
CA GLN A 634 0.27 11.06 4.90
C GLN A 634 1.47 10.36 4.25
N ASN A 635 2.13 11.07 3.33
CA ASN A 635 3.28 10.58 2.59
C ASN A 635 4.57 10.83 3.40
N PRO A 636 5.23 9.78 3.94
CA PRO A 636 6.45 9.95 4.72
C PRO A 636 7.58 10.61 3.92
N TRP A 637 7.63 10.44 2.59
CA TRP A 637 8.66 11.08 1.78
C TRP A 637 8.46 12.58 1.73
N PHE A 638 7.23 13.06 1.53
CA PHE A 638 6.92 14.48 1.56
C PHE A 638 7.20 15.10 2.93
N HIS A 639 6.85 14.42 4.02
CA HIS A 639 7.14 14.90 5.39
C HIS A 639 8.64 15.00 5.66
N PHE A 640 9.41 13.98 5.31
CA PHE A 640 10.86 13.97 5.54
C PHE A 640 11.60 14.94 4.63
N LEU A 641 11.15 15.10 3.38
CA LEU A 641 11.67 16.08 2.44
C LEU A 641 11.41 17.50 2.91
N TYR A 642 10.18 17.80 3.32
CA TYR A 642 9.86 19.11 3.86
C TYR A 642 10.72 19.40 5.10
N ALA A 643 10.77 18.47 6.07
CA ALA A 643 11.60 18.63 7.26
C ALA A 643 13.08 18.87 6.94
N SER A 644 13.65 18.10 6.01
CA SER A 644 15.08 18.19 5.67
C SER A 644 15.46 19.50 4.98
N LEU A 645 14.58 20.04 4.14
CA LEU A 645 14.81 21.31 3.43
C LEU A 645 14.54 22.54 4.31
N THR A 646 13.81 22.37 5.41
CA THR A 646 13.29 23.48 6.22
C THR A 646 13.90 23.57 7.61
N GLY A 647 14.48 22.49 8.11
CA GLY A 647 14.86 22.34 9.51
C GLY A 647 13.68 22.18 10.47
N SER A 648 12.45 22.07 9.96
CA SER A 648 11.25 21.84 10.78
C SER A 648 11.22 20.39 11.25
N PRO A 649 10.58 20.09 12.40
CA PRO A 649 10.34 18.70 12.79
C PRO A 649 9.47 17.95 11.78
N PRO A 650 9.76 16.68 11.45
CA PRO A 650 8.91 15.88 10.57
C PRO A 650 7.63 15.38 11.27
N GLU A 651 6.58 15.12 10.49
CA GLU A 651 5.34 14.48 10.95
C GLU A 651 5.55 12.98 11.22
N MET A 652 6.13 12.66 12.38
CA MET A 652 6.54 11.29 12.72
C MET A 652 5.36 10.33 12.93
N GLY A 653 4.20 10.83 13.39
CA GLY A 653 3.02 10.00 13.65
C GLY A 653 2.51 9.33 12.36
N ASP A 654 2.22 10.14 11.36
CA ASP A 654 1.74 9.71 10.05
C ASP A 654 2.81 8.90 9.31
N SER A 655 4.08 9.35 9.36
CA SER A 655 5.18 8.66 8.70
C SER A 655 5.42 7.24 9.25
N LEU A 656 5.44 7.08 10.59
CA LEU A 656 5.63 5.76 11.20
C LEU A 656 4.40 4.88 11.05
N MET A 657 3.18 5.45 11.06
CA MET A 657 1.96 4.71 10.75
C MET A 657 2.07 4.14 9.34
N PHE A 658 2.42 4.96 8.34
CA PHE A 658 2.56 4.49 6.97
C PHE A 658 3.60 3.38 6.85
N LEU A 659 4.82 3.62 7.36
CA LEU A 659 5.92 2.69 7.21
C LEU A 659 5.65 1.34 7.89
N ARG A 660 4.90 1.33 9.00
CA ARG A 660 4.50 0.12 9.72
C ARG A 660 3.31 -0.60 9.05
N ASP A 661 2.27 0.14 8.67
CA ASP A 661 1.00 -0.43 8.19
C ASP A 661 1.06 -0.95 6.74
N ALA A 662 1.91 -0.38 5.89
CA ALA A 662 2.05 -0.81 4.48
C ALA A 662 2.19 -2.35 4.37
N PRO A 663 1.44 -3.03 3.49
CA PRO A 663 1.47 -4.49 3.41
C PRO A 663 2.80 -5.01 2.87
N LEU A 664 3.24 -6.20 3.29
CA LEU A 664 4.38 -6.86 2.65
C LEU A 664 4.08 -7.28 1.21
N ASP A 665 2.82 -7.60 0.93
CA ASP A 665 2.36 -7.92 -0.42
C ASP A 665 2.39 -6.66 -1.30
N LEU A 666 3.33 -6.61 -2.24
CA LEU A 666 3.52 -5.50 -3.19
C LEU A 666 2.71 -5.67 -4.48
N VAL A 667 1.92 -6.75 -4.60
CA VAL A 667 1.01 -6.93 -5.73
C VAL A 667 -0.07 -5.86 -5.71
N ARG A 668 -0.36 -5.27 -6.88
CA ARG A 668 -1.33 -4.18 -7.05
C ARG A 668 -2.77 -4.70 -7.18
N TRP A 669 -3.22 -5.40 -6.15
CA TRP A 669 -4.61 -5.86 -6.02
C TRP A 669 -5.61 -4.71 -6.11
N THR A 670 -6.75 -4.96 -6.77
CA THR A 670 -7.86 -4.00 -6.76
C THR A 670 -8.48 -3.92 -5.37
N VAL A 671 -8.48 -2.73 -4.79
CA VAL A 671 -9.13 -2.41 -3.52
C VAL A 671 -10.28 -1.46 -3.80
N ASP A 672 -11.51 -1.89 -3.50
CA ASP A 672 -12.74 -1.12 -3.72
C ASP A 672 -13.36 -0.68 -2.39
N ASN A 673 -13.16 0.59 -2.06
CA ASN A 673 -13.73 1.23 -0.88
C ASN A 673 -15.13 1.85 -1.15
N THR A 674 -15.69 1.74 -2.35
CA THR A 674 -17.02 2.29 -2.67
C THR A 674 -18.18 1.50 -2.05
N ARG A 675 -17.92 0.24 -1.68
CA ARG A 675 -18.88 -0.66 -1.02
C ARG A 675 -18.99 -0.44 0.49
N ARG A 676 -18.14 0.42 1.05
CA ARG A 676 -18.07 0.70 2.49
C ARG A 676 -19.12 1.72 2.90
N GLU A 677 -19.95 1.35 3.85
CA GLU A 677 -20.98 2.23 4.42
C GLU A 677 -20.38 3.22 5.44
N ASP A 678 -19.17 2.95 5.97
CA ASP A 678 -18.47 3.80 6.93
C ASP A 678 -17.70 4.97 6.30
N LEU A 679 -17.69 5.05 4.96
CA LEU A 679 -17.04 6.09 4.18
C LEU A 679 -18.05 6.87 3.35
N LYS A 680 -17.71 8.11 2.99
CA LYS A 680 -18.46 8.91 2.02
C LYS A 680 -17.63 9.13 0.77
N LEU A 681 -18.27 9.01 -0.39
CA LEU A 681 -17.64 9.31 -1.67
C LEU A 681 -17.71 10.81 -1.96
N VAL A 682 -16.57 11.41 -2.30
CA VAL A 682 -16.41 12.85 -2.55
C VAL A 682 -15.70 13.11 -3.89
N ARG A 683 -15.85 14.35 -4.39
CA ARG A 683 -15.20 14.89 -5.60
C ARG A 683 -14.41 16.16 -5.28
N ALA A 684 -13.72 16.12 -4.15
CA ALA A 684 -12.84 17.15 -3.67
C ALA A 684 -11.63 16.50 -3.00
N PRO A 685 -10.41 17.03 -3.20
CA PRO A 685 -10.12 18.25 -3.95
C PRO A 685 -10.17 18.08 -5.48
N GLU A 686 -9.93 16.88 -6.01
CA GLU A 686 -10.04 16.56 -7.45
C GLU A 686 -11.49 16.25 -7.85
N ILE A 687 -11.89 16.66 -9.07
CA ILE A 687 -13.29 16.54 -9.52
C ILE A 687 -13.59 15.15 -10.09
N ASP A 688 -12.64 14.56 -10.83
CA ASP A 688 -12.92 13.42 -11.71
C ASP A 688 -12.92 12.06 -10.99
N PRO A 689 -11.88 11.65 -10.23
CA PRO A 689 -11.95 10.39 -9.50
C PRO A 689 -12.89 10.48 -8.30
N TRP A 690 -13.67 9.41 -8.06
CA TRP A 690 -14.32 9.21 -6.77
C TRP A 690 -13.25 9.04 -5.69
N GLN A 691 -13.35 9.86 -4.65
CA GLN A 691 -12.44 9.83 -3.51
C GLN A 691 -13.20 9.48 -2.23
N THR A 692 -12.48 9.06 -1.21
CA THR A 692 -12.98 8.84 0.14
C THR A 692 -12.92 10.14 0.95
N ASP A 693 -13.86 10.36 1.87
CA ASP A 693 -13.92 11.56 2.71
C ASP A 693 -12.88 11.59 3.83
N ARG A 694 -12.21 10.46 4.07
CA ARG A 694 -11.04 10.31 4.93
C ARG A 694 -10.07 9.31 4.31
N LEU A 695 -8.78 9.49 4.56
CA LEU A 695 -7.76 8.62 4.00
C LEU A 695 -7.74 7.25 4.73
N PRO A 696 -7.99 6.12 4.04
CA PRO A 696 -7.83 4.81 4.64
C PRO A 696 -6.35 4.50 4.90
N PRO A 697 -6.04 3.68 5.94
CA PRO A 697 -4.69 3.20 6.18
C PRO A 697 -4.10 2.48 4.95
N PRO A 698 -2.77 2.43 4.79
CA PRO A 698 -2.10 1.74 3.67
C PRO A 698 -2.55 0.29 3.44
N SER A 699 -2.87 -0.44 4.51
CA SER A 699 -3.36 -1.82 4.45
C SER A 699 -4.78 -1.95 3.84
N GLU A 700 -5.55 -0.87 3.83
CA GLU A 700 -6.94 -0.74 3.32
C GLU A 700 -7.04 -0.02 1.97
N ARG A 701 -5.91 0.22 1.29
CA ARG A 701 -5.85 0.92 -0.02
C ARG A 701 -4.91 0.20 -0.99
N GLY A 702 -5.00 0.49 -2.28
CA GLY A 702 -4.14 -0.13 -3.30
C GLY A 702 -2.65 0.17 -3.08
N VAL A 703 -1.75 -0.74 -3.52
CA VAL A 703 -0.32 -0.41 -3.58
C VAL A 703 -0.13 0.57 -4.74
N MET A 704 0.51 1.70 -4.44
CA MET A 704 0.68 2.81 -5.37
C MET A 704 2.03 3.50 -5.17
N ARG A 705 2.48 4.17 -6.22
CA ARG A 705 3.54 5.17 -6.16
C ARG A 705 2.95 6.51 -5.72
N TRP A 706 3.79 7.51 -5.43
CA TRP A 706 3.34 8.78 -4.88
C TRP A 706 2.86 9.79 -5.93
N ASP A 707 3.01 9.46 -7.21
CA ASP A 707 2.38 10.08 -8.37
C ASP A 707 0.88 9.77 -8.54
N ASP A 708 0.32 8.86 -7.72
CA ASP A 708 -1.11 8.49 -7.75
C ASP A 708 -1.88 9.06 -6.54
N ASN A 709 -3.19 9.19 -6.70
CA ASN A 709 -4.10 9.77 -5.72
C ASN A 709 -4.41 8.76 -4.57
N PRO A 710 -3.90 8.99 -3.33
CA PRO A 710 -4.12 8.10 -2.19
C PRO A 710 -5.57 8.06 -1.71
N TRP A 711 -6.37 9.07 -2.06
CA TRP A 711 -7.76 9.23 -1.65
C TRP A 711 -8.75 8.50 -2.56
N ARG A 712 -8.29 8.05 -3.74
CA ARG A 712 -9.13 7.37 -4.74
C ARG A 712 -9.85 6.17 -4.12
N ALA A 713 -11.16 6.10 -4.31
CA ALA A 713 -12.01 5.08 -3.69
C ALA A 713 -11.78 3.67 -4.27
N VAL A 714 -11.29 3.57 -5.52
CA VAL A 714 -10.94 2.30 -6.17
C VAL A 714 -9.52 2.40 -6.72
N GLN A 715 -8.62 1.52 -6.29
CA GLN A 715 -7.20 1.54 -6.66
C GLN A 715 -6.72 0.12 -6.99
N GLY A 716 -5.67 -0.01 -7.81
CA GLY A 716 -5.08 -1.29 -8.23
C GLY A 716 -5.44 -1.70 -9.65
N ASP A 717 -4.85 -2.80 -10.13
CA ASP A 717 -4.99 -3.30 -11.51
C ASP A 717 -5.44 -4.77 -11.60
N GLY A 718 -6.02 -5.28 -10.51
CA GLY A 718 -6.43 -6.68 -10.41
C GLY A 718 -5.29 -7.64 -10.08
N GLY A 719 -4.12 -7.13 -9.68
CA GLY A 719 -2.94 -7.94 -9.38
C GLY A 719 -2.15 -8.32 -10.63
N GLN A 720 -2.27 -7.54 -11.70
CA GLN A 720 -1.52 -7.73 -12.95
C GLN A 720 -0.08 -7.24 -12.83
N THR A 721 0.21 -6.34 -11.90
CA THR A 721 1.58 -5.86 -11.65
C THR A 721 1.97 -5.93 -10.17
N GLU A 722 3.27 -5.99 -9.93
CA GLU A 722 3.87 -5.85 -8.61
C GLU A 722 4.70 -4.55 -8.56
N SER A 723 4.65 -3.83 -7.43
CA SER A 723 5.46 -2.63 -7.21
C SER A 723 6.90 -2.97 -6.84
N ASP A 724 7.82 -2.14 -7.33
CA ASP A 724 9.25 -2.14 -7.00
C ASP A 724 9.57 -1.85 -5.51
N GLY A 725 8.64 -1.23 -4.78
CA GLY A 725 8.80 -0.93 -3.35
C GLY A 725 9.58 0.36 -3.03
N VAL A 726 10.06 1.11 -4.02
CA VAL A 726 10.81 2.37 -3.83
C VAL A 726 9.98 3.44 -3.13
N PHE A 727 8.65 3.45 -3.34
CA PHE A 727 7.71 4.35 -2.64
C PHE A 727 7.83 4.25 -1.10
N TRP A 728 8.27 3.11 -0.58
CA TRP A 728 8.52 2.87 0.84
C TRP A 728 10.01 2.95 1.18
N LEU A 729 10.89 2.41 0.33
CA LEU A 729 12.34 2.37 0.60
C LEU A 729 12.97 3.76 0.61
N LEU A 730 12.58 4.65 -0.31
CA LEU A 730 13.11 6.01 -0.39
C LEU A 730 12.86 6.81 0.91
N PRO A 731 11.61 6.97 1.39
CA PRO A 731 11.38 7.67 2.65
C PRO A 731 12.04 6.99 3.86
N TYR A 732 12.09 5.66 3.91
CA TYR A 732 12.76 4.97 5.01
C TYR A 732 14.26 5.33 5.08
N TRP A 733 14.99 5.20 3.96
CA TRP A 733 16.42 5.51 3.93
C TRP A 733 16.71 7.00 4.11
N MET A 734 15.85 7.87 3.58
CA MET A 734 15.91 9.30 3.86
C MET A 734 15.74 9.60 5.35
N GLY A 735 14.75 9.01 6.00
CA GLY A 735 14.53 9.15 7.45
C GLY A 735 15.69 8.61 8.29
N ARG A 736 16.32 7.52 7.86
CA ARG A 736 17.56 6.98 8.47
C ARG A 736 18.75 7.93 8.30
N TYR A 737 18.92 8.54 7.13
CA TYR A 737 20.01 9.46 6.84
C TYR A 737 19.92 10.76 7.64
N TYR A 738 18.74 11.40 7.69
CA TYR A 738 18.53 12.63 8.46
C TYR A 738 18.36 12.39 9.96
N GLY A 739 18.43 11.14 10.42
CA GLY A 739 18.35 10.77 11.83
C GLY A 739 16.93 10.85 12.42
N TYR A 740 15.89 10.95 11.60
CA TYR A 740 14.49 10.89 12.05
C TYR A 740 14.10 9.49 12.52
N ILE A 741 14.72 8.47 11.92
CA ILE A 741 14.58 7.06 12.30
C ILE A 741 15.97 6.55 12.71
N LEU A 742 16.09 6.04 13.92
CA LEU A 742 17.31 5.40 14.41
C LEU A 742 17.30 3.91 14.06
N PRO A 743 18.47 3.26 13.88
CA PRO A 743 18.53 1.81 13.72
C PRO A 743 17.88 1.08 14.90
N PRO A 744 17.51 -0.20 14.72
CA PRO A 744 17.09 -1.02 15.84
C PRO A 744 18.20 -1.11 16.88
N GLU A 745 17.85 -1.08 18.17
CA GLU A 745 18.83 -1.27 19.24
C GLU A 745 19.54 -2.62 19.04
N GLN A 746 20.87 -2.61 19.03
CA GLN A 746 21.63 -3.86 19.06
C GLN A 746 21.31 -4.56 20.38
N SER A 747 20.79 -5.78 20.31
CA SER A 747 20.59 -6.65 21.46
C SER A 747 21.90 -6.69 22.27
N LYS A 748 21.89 -6.08 23.46
CA LYS A 748 23.04 -6.09 24.37
C LYS A 748 23.36 -7.50 24.86
#